data_AF-A0A167IKT0-F1
#
_entry.id   AF-A0A167IKT0-F1
#
_cell.length_a   1.000
_cell.length_b   1.000
_cell.length_c   1.000
_cell.angle_alpha   90.00
_cell.angle_beta   90.00
_cell.angle_gamma   90.00
#
_symmetry.space_group_name_H-M   'P 1'
#
loop_
_entity.id
_entity.type
_entity.pdbx_description
1 polymer ?
#
loop_
_entity_poly.entity_id
_entity_poly.type
_entity_poly.pdbx_seq_one_letter_code
_entity_poly.pdbx_strand_id
1 'polypeptide(L)'
;MSNAVKKFNGLNGSIIDTQTLESLLKLANSEGQQYLENRIKKAIEAAKAAGINEFKTGGNVIEQVPQNSLPGIDVVPSYIGESEISGLNKAVSPDDIYQYITDMMINTIKEVGHLPWQRNWDKTITLWDGGQAVNFESKKPYRGVNYWMVNFKPEKKGDKWVLVERDLTNPYFLTLNQIKKNKGKIKKGAQATRVVYFTKLYTHTQQNENGNNLTISTYNKAKFLAWIKKYQKQLRALKNMSIERLANSYIPILKYYNVFHGADVTGIEWPKAVKNTNYTKTEKQRYEVAERVIELMPKKPEIIYGGNQPAYYPSYDHVRMTPITAFKDENTYYSTLFHELVHSTGHPNRLNRSTMSVYIKPSKTDYAKEELVAEMGAVFLCAETGILFSVIENSAKYLAGWSRRIVKNMEDDNRFFFRASSKAQEAADFILDKNKEGAPAYFYKKNTSLTTKKKDTRAPKKNTVVVSKFKNGDVVTLLKQWGNVKPGDIGKISERKERKASNGEPMHRVIFNGKVGVFPAKIITTVKPQPNRKPKRENKDPQQLALLGAAKSKNRSKKQKIVPKIKKTVPKKKQNGLKAVETEPINTATGKEVSGGTSRAAVSVPPSKRGNILTASEVGAMEFEILQLDEGWENLFQTPAKNMNMAVWAGPKNGKTVSCLQIASYFTKFGPTLYNFADQGISLSTKKLIKLSGLDQKQNAYVTTSVTLEDLHQDIQQVNPQFVFIDMINQFIDSTGIKAHEFKDQFLRRYPDTSFILVFEVTKDGNFKGDQAWTHVVDQLLTLDNYIMDSKGRYGTGERIMWDEGAKKYNPKRYAQIMEDLKQENESSIDTKTEATPKTSVPDLKYNFETV
;
A
#
# COMPACT_ATOMS: atom_id res chain seq x y z
N MET A 1 19.15 -7.95 -25.64
CA MET A 1 17.78 -7.95 -26.17
C MET A 1 16.80 -8.37 -25.09
N SER A 2 15.61 -7.76 -25.06
CA SER A 2 14.49 -8.19 -24.22
C SER A 2 14.04 -9.63 -24.57
N ASN A 3 13.31 -10.30 -23.68
CA ASN A 3 12.99 -11.73 -23.86
C ASN A 3 11.92 -11.94 -24.94
N ALA A 4 10.98 -11.01 -25.16
CA ALA A 4 10.07 -11.03 -26.31
C ALA A 4 10.83 -10.96 -27.64
N VAL A 5 11.83 -10.08 -27.73
CA VAL A 5 12.61 -9.87 -28.96
C VAL A 5 13.57 -11.03 -29.20
N LYS A 6 14.22 -11.56 -28.15
CA LYS A 6 15.00 -12.81 -28.21
C LYS A 6 14.14 -13.97 -28.73
N LYS A 7 12.96 -14.19 -28.11
CA LYS A 7 12.06 -15.30 -28.46
C LYS A 7 11.47 -15.15 -29.86
N PHE A 8 11.08 -13.94 -30.29
CA PHE A 8 10.59 -13.72 -31.65
C PHE A 8 11.69 -13.93 -32.70
N ASN A 9 12.90 -13.37 -32.50
CA ASN A 9 14.00 -13.53 -33.45
C ASN A 9 14.51 -14.98 -33.50
N GLY A 10 14.43 -15.73 -32.40
CA GLY A 10 14.73 -17.17 -32.36
C GLY A 10 13.76 -18.06 -33.15
N LEU A 11 12.60 -17.54 -33.55
CA LEU A 11 11.60 -18.24 -34.38
C LEU A 11 11.65 -17.82 -35.86
N ASN A 12 12.64 -17.01 -36.25
CA ASN A 12 12.77 -16.44 -37.60
C ASN A 12 12.91 -17.54 -38.68
N GLY A 13 11.90 -17.67 -39.54
CA GLY A 13 11.81 -18.69 -40.58
C GLY A 13 10.94 -19.91 -40.22
N SER A 14 10.69 -20.13 -38.93
CA SER A 14 9.85 -21.22 -38.42
C SER A 14 8.36 -20.99 -38.70
N ILE A 15 7.60 -22.08 -38.75
CA ILE A 15 6.13 -22.07 -38.67
C ILE A 15 5.76 -22.20 -37.19
N ILE A 16 4.80 -21.39 -36.71
CA ILE A 16 4.29 -21.40 -35.33
C ILE A 16 2.76 -21.24 -35.31
N ASP A 17 2.12 -21.67 -34.23
CA ASP A 17 0.67 -21.56 -34.03
C ASP A 17 0.21 -20.19 -33.47
N THR A 18 -1.10 -19.96 -33.49
CA THR A 18 -1.77 -18.77 -32.92
C THR A 18 -1.49 -18.58 -31.42
N GLN A 19 -1.44 -19.65 -30.63
CA GLN A 19 -1.27 -19.60 -29.17
C GLN A 19 0.15 -19.13 -28.78
N THR A 20 1.15 -19.52 -29.56
CA THR A 20 2.54 -19.08 -29.49
C THR A 20 2.66 -17.60 -29.83
N LEU A 21 1.94 -17.11 -30.85
CA LEU A 21 1.84 -15.67 -31.14
C LEU A 21 1.11 -14.91 -30.03
N GLU A 22 0.01 -15.41 -29.47
CA GLU A 22 -0.67 -14.76 -28.34
C GLU A 22 0.17 -14.74 -27.06
N SER A 23 1.00 -15.78 -26.82
CA SER A 23 2.02 -15.82 -25.77
C SER A 23 3.10 -14.74 -26.00
N LEU A 24 3.63 -14.64 -27.21
CA LEU A 24 4.58 -13.59 -27.61
C LEU A 24 3.98 -12.19 -27.53
N LEU A 25 2.69 -12.02 -27.85
CA LEU A 25 1.98 -10.74 -27.77
C LEU A 25 1.88 -10.25 -26.32
N LYS A 26 1.50 -11.16 -25.40
CA LYS A 26 1.45 -10.88 -23.95
C LYS A 26 2.84 -10.50 -23.41
N LEU A 27 3.88 -11.25 -23.80
CA LEU A 27 5.26 -10.96 -23.41
C LEU A 27 5.74 -9.61 -23.98
N ALA A 28 5.54 -9.35 -25.26
CA ALA A 28 5.91 -8.09 -25.93
C ALA A 28 5.21 -6.88 -25.32
N ASN A 29 3.92 -6.97 -25.01
CA ASN A 29 3.17 -5.92 -24.31
C ASN A 29 3.74 -5.68 -22.90
N SER A 30 4.03 -6.75 -22.13
CA SER A 30 4.60 -6.65 -20.78
C SER A 30 6.02 -6.04 -20.74
N GLU A 31 6.78 -6.19 -21.82
CA GLU A 31 8.11 -5.59 -22.02
C GLU A 31 8.07 -4.23 -22.74
N GLY A 32 6.88 -3.73 -23.08
CA GLY A 32 6.69 -2.44 -23.77
C GLY A 32 7.14 -2.41 -25.25
N GLN A 33 7.33 -3.56 -25.88
CA GLN A 33 7.82 -3.71 -27.25
C GLN A 33 6.73 -3.40 -28.30
N GLN A 34 6.23 -2.17 -28.31
CA GLN A 34 5.04 -1.75 -29.10
C GLN A 34 5.13 -2.05 -30.60
N TYR A 35 6.31 -2.01 -31.22
CA TYR A 35 6.45 -2.40 -32.64
C TYR A 35 6.26 -3.90 -32.85
N LEU A 36 6.82 -4.74 -31.97
CA LEU A 36 6.63 -6.19 -31.99
C LEU A 36 5.17 -6.55 -31.67
N GLU A 37 4.57 -5.87 -30.67
CA GLU A 37 3.16 -5.99 -30.31
C GLU A 37 2.23 -5.69 -31.51
N ASN A 38 2.41 -4.53 -32.16
CA ASN A 38 1.61 -4.13 -33.32
C ASN A 38 1.86 -5.03 -34.54
N ARG A 39 3.07 -5.58 -34.68
CA ARG A 39 3.39 -6.56 -35.74
C ARG A 39 2.67 -7.88 -35.53
N ILE A 40 2.65 -8.39 -34.29
CA ILE A 40 1.96 -9.63 -33.93
C ILE A 40 0.44 -9.46 -34.02
N LYS A 41 -0.12 -8.34 -33.52
CA LYS A 41 -1.55 -8.02 -33.64
C LYS A 41 -2.03 -8.10 -35.10
N LYS A 42 -1.33 -7.41 -36.01
CA LYS A 42 -1.65 -7.43 -37.44
C LYS A 42 -1.54 -8.80 -38.09
N ALA A 43 -0.60 -9.65 -37.64
CA ALA A 43 -0.52 -11.02 -38.12
C ALA A 43 -1.75 -11.83 -37.66
N ILE A 44 -2.10 -11.77 -36.37
CA ILE A 44 -3.27 -12.46 -35.80
C ILE A 44 -4.58 -11.96 -36.44
N GLU A 45 -4.73 -10.65 -36.65
CA GLU A 45 -5.87 -10.05 -37.34
C GLU A 45 -6.02 -10.56 -38.77
N ALA A 46 -4.93 -10.56 -39.56
CA ALA A 46 -4.93 -11.04 -40.94
C ALA A 46 -5.22 -12.55 -41.04
N ALA A 47 -4.66 -13.37 -40.15
CA ALA A 47 -4.89 -14.80 -40.13
C ALA A 47 -6.31 -15.18 -39.69
N LYS A 48 -6.87 -14.47 -38.69
CA LYS A 48 -8.29 -14.62 -38.30
C LYS A 48 -9.23 -14.24 -39.44
N ALA A 49 -8.90 -13.24 -40.26
CA ALA A 49 -9.65 -12.90 -41.48
C ALA A 49 -9.48 -13.92 -42.62
N ALA A 50 -8.43 -14.74 -42.61
CA ALA A 50 -8.12 -15.73 -43.65
C ALA A 50 -8.41 -17.19 -43.25
N GLY A 51 -8.86 -17.46 -42.01
CA GLY A 51 -9.09 -18.82 -41.50
C GLY A 51 -7.80 -19.61 -41.22
N ILE A 52 -6.66 -18.94 -41.03
CA ILE A 52 -5.34 -19.56 -40.90
C ILE A 52 -4.93 -19.68 -39.42
N ASN A 53 -4.42 -20.85 -39.02
CA ASN A 53 -3.96 -21.14 -37.65
C ASN A 53 -2.42 -21.19 -37.50
N GLU A 54 -1.68 -21.18 -38.61
CA GLU A 54 -0.22 -21.32 -38.65
C GLU A 54 0.48 -20.14 -39.34
N PHE A 55 1.64 -19.75 -38.83
CA PHE A 55 2.34 -18.53 -39.21
C PHE A 55 3.81 -18.82 -39.48
N LYS A 56 4.26 -18.65 -40.74
CA LYS A 56 5.69 -18.58 -41.03
C LYS A 56 6.23 -17.22 -40.62
N THR A 57 7.06 -17.16 -39.57
CA THR A 57 7.70 -15.91 -39.16
C THR A 57 8.89 -15.60 -40.08
N GLY A 58 9.26 -14.32 -40.20
CA GLY A 58 10.43 -13.92 -40.99
C GLY A 58 10.82 -12.47 -40.83
N GLY A 59 12.12 -12.18 -40.84
CA GLY A 59 12.70 -10.86 -40.64
C GLY A 59 12.80 -10.47 -39.16
N ASN A 60 14.04 -10.40 -38.66
CA ASN A 60 14.34 -10.05 -37.27
C ASN A 60 13.83 -8.65 -36.87
N VAL A 61 13.44 -8.52 -35.60
CA VAL A 61 13.05 -7.26 -34.97
C VAL A 61 14.20 -6.73 -34.11
N ILE A 62 14.51 -5.44 -34.23
CA ILE A 62 15.41 -4.74 -33.31
C ILE A 62 14.58 -4.37 -32.07
N GLU A 63 15.13 -4.62 -30.88
CA GLU A 63 14.51 -4.17 -29.63
C GLU A 63 14.29 -2.66 -29.65
N GLN A 64 13.06 -2.25 -29.40
CA GLN A 64 12.75 -0.84 -29.20
C GLN A 64 12.77 -0.54 -27.72
N VAL A 65 13.48 0.53 -27.34
CA VAL A 65 13.32 1.12 -26.01
C VAL A 65 11.87 1.60 -25.90
N PRO A 66 11.07 1.08 -24.94
CA PRO A 66 9.70 1.54 -24.76
C PRO A 66 9.70 3.03 -24.38
N GLN A 67 8.82 3.84 -24.96
CA GLN A 67 8.79 5.28 -24.61
C GLN A 67 8.51 5.53 -23.12
N ASN A 68 7.80 4.61 -22.47
CA ASN A 68 7.54 4.62 -21.02
C ASN A 68 8.78 4.37 -20.14
N SER A 69 9.92 4.05 -20.76
CA SER A 69 11.24 3.86 -20.12
C SER A 69 12.19 5.05 -20.36
N LEU A 70 11.72 6.09 -21.05
CA LEU A 70 12.43 7.36 -21.21
C LEU A 70 12.29 8.35 -20.03
N PRO A 71 11.20 8.36 -19.21
CA PRO A 71 11.08 9.30 -18.10
C PRO A 71 12.27 9.26 -17.14
N GLY A 72 12.82 10.44 -16.85
CA GLY A 72 14.03 10.61 -16.02
C GLY A 72 15.37 10.49 -16.76
N ILE A 73 15.38 10.06 -18.02
CA ILE A 73 16.61 9.82 -18.80
C ILE A 73 16.68 10.77 -19.99
N ASP A 74 17.79 11.48 -20.15
CA ASP A 74 17.97 12.43 -21.26
C ASP A 74 17.98 11.73 -22.62
N VAL A 75 17.22 12.27 -23.58
CA VAL A 75 17.18 11.81 -24.98
C VAL A 75 17.95 12.80 -25.86
N VAL A 76 19.23 12.54 -26.08
CA VAL A 76 20.15 13.43 -26.80
C VAL A 76 19.88 13.36 -28.32
N PRO A 77 19.65 14.48 -29.03
CA PRO A 77 19.22 14.46 -30.44
C PRO A 77 20.21 13.86 -31.45
N SER A 78 21.51 13.87 -31.13
CA SER A 78 22.60 13.31 -31.93
C SER A 78 23.83 13.12 -31.06
N TYR A 79 24.62 12.06 -31.29
CA TYR A 79 25.94 11.94 -30.65
C TYR A 79 26.92 12.97 -31.26
N ILE A 80 27.83 13.50 -30.45
CA ILE A 80 28.85 14.46 -30.91
C ILE A 80 29.93 13.67 -31.65
N GLY A 81 30.03 13.86 -32.96
CA GLY A 81 31.08 13.30 -33.81
C GLY A 81 31.04 11.77 -33.98
N GLU A 82 30.71 11.30 -35.19
CA GLU A 82 31.03 9.91 -35.58
C GLU A 82 32.55 9.65 -35.63
N SER A 83 33.37 10.72 -35.54
CA SER A 83 34.84 10.72 -35.44
C SER A 83 35.41 10.41 -34.05
N GLU A 84 34.61 10.45 -32.97
CA GLU A 84 35.09 10.16 -31.59
C GLU A 84 34.74 8.74 -31.10
N ILE A 85 34.43 7.82 -32.03
CA ILE A 85 34.12 6.42 -31.68
C ILE A 85 35.37 5.64 -31.23
N SER A 86 36.58 6.07 -31.62
CA SER A 86 37.84 5.54 -31.12
C SER A 86 38.25 6.20 -29.78
N GLY A 87 37.95 5.56 -28.65
CA GLY A 87 38.42 6.08 -27.36
C GLY A 87 38.12 5.29 -26.08
N LEU A 88 37.08 4.45 -26.03
CA LEU A 88 36.80 3.60 -24.86
C LEU A 88 36.41 2.17 -25.24
N ASN A 89 37.00 1.23 -24.49
CA ASN A 89 36.84 -0.23 -24.47
C ASN A 89 35.59 -0.81 -25.18
N LYS A 90 35.85 -1.67 -26.19
CA LYS A 90 34.98 -2.72 -26.78
C LYS A 90 33.48 -2.40 -26.78
N ALA A 91 32.96 -1.96 -27.93
CA ALA A 91 31.59 -1.52 -28.19
C ALA A 91 30.50 -2.22 -27.33
N VAL A 92 30.18 -1.59 -26.20
CA VAL A 92 29.26 -2.10 -25.18
C VAL A 92 27.83 -2.11 -25.72
N SER A 93 27.14 -3.24 -25.58
CA SER A 93 25.74 -3.38 -26.02
C SER A 93 24.78 -2.74 -25.00
N PRO A 94 23.54 -2.39 -25.40
CA PRO A 94 22.51 -1.99 -24.45
C PRO A 94 22.23 -3.04 -23.37
N ASP A 95 22.41 -4.34 -23.66
CA ASP A 95 22.21 -5.43 -22.69
C ASP A 95 23.21 -5.34 -21.54
N ASP A 96 24.48 -5.08 -21.85
CA ASP A 96 25.55 -4.98 -20.83
C ASP A 96 25.35 -3.76 -19.91
N ILE A 97 24.72 -2.69 -20.42
CA ILE A 97 24.38 -1.49 -19.63
C ILE A 97 23.23 -1.81 -18.67
N TYR A 98 22.17 -2.49 -19.14
CA TYR A 98 21.09 -2.98 -18.27
C TYR A 98 21.61 -3.98 -17.23
N GLN A 99 22.44 -4.93 -17.66
CA GLN A 99 23.05 -5.94 -16.77
C GLN A 99 23.90 -5.28 -15.67
N TYR A 100 24.79 -4.34 -16.02
CA TYR A 100 25.61 -3.62 -15.03
C TYR A 100 24.76 -2.92 -13.94
N ILE A 101 23.64 -2.29 -14.30
CA ILE A 101 22.74 -1.64 -13.34
C ILE A 101 22.05 -2.69 -12.45
N THR A 102 21.57 -3.77 -13.07
CA THR A 102 20.89 -4.87 -12.38
C THR A 102 21.83 -5.62 -11.44
N ASP A 103 23.05 -5.97 -11.86
CA ASP A 103 24.07 -6.62 -11.04
C ASP A 103 24.42 -5.74 -9.83
N MET A 104 24.60 -4.43 -10.03
CA MET A 104 24.86 -3.49 -8.96
C MET A 104 23.73 -3.44 -7.92
N MET A 105 22.47 -3.54 -8.35
CA MET A 105 21.31 -3.59 -7.43
C MET A 105 21.16 -4.95 -6.75
N ILE A 106 21.28 -6.06 -7.49
CA ILE A 106 21.26 -7.43 -6.94
C ILE A 106 22.37 -7.61 -5.90
N ASN A 107 23.60 -7.19 -6.23
CA ASN A 107 24.73 -7.25 -5.31
C ASN A 107 24.48 -6.39 -4.09
N THR A 108 23.98 -5.15 -4.23
CA THR A 108 23.67 -4.31 -3.06
C THR A 108 22.66 -5.01 -2.13
N ILE A 109 21.57 -5.55 -2.66
CA ILE A 109 20.57 -6.28 -1.85
C ILE A 109 21.18 -7.53 -1.19
N LYS A 110 21.97 -8.33 -1.93
CA LYS A 110 22.54 -9.59 -1.40
C LYS A 110 23.67 -9.36 -0.39
N GLU A 111 24.48 -8.32 -0.58
CA GLU A 111 25.71 -8.07 0.18
C GLU A 111 25.55 -7.03 1.30
N VAL A 112 24.61 -6.10 1.17
CA VAL A 112 24.28 -5.09 2.20
C VAL A 112 22.99 -5.46 2.96
N GLY A 113 22.12 -6.28 2.35
CA GLY A 113 20.89 -6.81 2.96
C GLY A 113 19.61 -6.05 2.60
N HIS A 114 19.73 -4.87 1.98
CA HIS A 114 18.62 -3.97 1.65
C HIS A 114 18.90 -3.16 0.38
N LEU A 115 17.89 -2.47 -0.17
CA LEU A 115 18.11 -1.50 -1.26
C LEU A 115 18.87 -0.26 -0.76
N PRO A 116 19.60 0.47 -1.62
CA PRO A 116 20.50 1.57 -1.19
C PRO A 116 19.85 2.61 -0.27
N TRP A 117 18.55 2.88 -0.47
CA TRP A 117 17.78 3.88 0.28
C TRP A 117 16.99 3.34 1.48
N GLN A 118 16.91 2.02 1.66
CA GLN A 118 16.15 1.37 2.74
C GLN A 118 17.01 1.23 4.01
N ARG A 119 17.33 2.36 4.67
CA ARG A 119 18.25 2.37 5.81
C ARG A 119 17.93 3.45 6.83
N ASN A 120 18.51 3.30 8.02
CA ASN A 120 18.63 4.40 8.97
C ASN A 120 19.64 5.43 8.43
N TRP A 121 19.23 6.70 8.43
CA TRP A 121 20.04 7.83 8.02
C TRP A 121 20.58 8.54 9.27
N ASP A 122 21.88 8.84 9.27
CA ASP A 122 22.50 9.63 10.33
C ASP A 122 22.57 11.14 9.96
N LYS A 123 23.38 11.91 10.68
CA LYS A 123 23.51 13.37 10.48
C LYS A 123 24.68 13.77 9.57
N THR A 124 25.10 12.90 8.64
CA THR A 124 26.11 13.22 7.63
C THR A 124 25.53 13.92 6.40
N ILE A 125 26.39 14.60 5.62
CA ILE A 125 26.01 15.39 4.44
C ILE A 125 25.73 14.45 3.25
N THR A 126 24.50 13.95 3.18
CA THR A 126 24.04 12.91 2.24
C THR A 126 22.83 13.38 1.42
N LEU A 127 22.17 12.46 0.71
CA LEU A 127 20.87 12.67 0.05
C LEU A 127 19.85 13.43 0.92
N TRP A 128 19.87 13.16 2.23
CA TRP A 128 18.87 13.62 3.19
C TRP A 128 19.32 14.81 4.02
N ASP A 129 20.43 15.44 3.62
CA ASP A 129 20.85 16.79 4.00
C ASP A 129 20.45 17.84 2.92
N GLY A 130 19.65 17.41 1.94
CA GLY A 130 19.31 18.20 0.76
C GLY A 130 20.42 18.23 -0.30
N GLY A 131 21.53 17.52 -0.09
CA GLY A 131 22.49 17.22 -1.15
C GLY A 131 21.84 16.34 -2.22
N GLN A 132 21.99 16.72 -3.49
CA GLN A 132 21.54 15.90 -4.62
C GLN A 132 22.57 15.98 -5.73
N ALA A 133 22.99 14.84 -6.26
CA ALA A 133 23.94 14.74 -7.36
C ALA A 133 23.45 15.52 -8.59
N VAL A 134 24.28 16.45 -9.06
CA VAL A 134 23.99 17.39 -10.16
C VAL A 134 25.09 17.34 -11.21
N ASN A 135 24.74 17.45 -12.49
CA ASN A 135 25.78 17.59 -13.52
C ASN A 135 26.42 18.98 -13.43
N PHE A 136 27.75 19.06 -13.49
CA PHE A 136 28.46 20.32 -13.32
C PHE A 136 28.17 21.36 -14.40
N GLU A 137 27.93 20.98 -15.65
CA GLU A 137 27.68 21.98 -16.70
C GLU A 137 26.22 22.39 -16.79
N SER A 138 25.30 21.42 -16.85
CA SER A 138 23.87 21.74 -16.99
C SER A 138 23.23 22.25 -15.69
N LYS A 139 23.90 22.06 -14.54
CA LYS A 139 23.40 22.29 -13.17
C LYS A 139 22.10 21.54 -12.82
N LYS A 140 21.67 20.59 -13.66
CA LYS A 140 20.46 19.77 -13.44
C LYS A 140 20.78 18.58 -12.53
N PRO A 141 19.85 18.19 -11.62
CA PRO A 141 19.99 16.97 -10.84
C PRO A 141 19.81 15.72 -11.71
N TYR A 142 20.51 14.64 -11.35
CA TYR A 142 20.31 13.34 -11.98
C TYR A 142 18.98 12.70 -11.56
N ARG A 143 18.34 12.01 -12.50
CA ARG A 143 16.93 11.59 -12.45
C ARG A 143 16.77 10.15 -12.97
N GLY A 144 15.60 9.55 -12.70
CA GLY A 144 15.35 8.14 -13.03
C GLY A 144 16.44 7.22 -12.47
N VAL A 145 16.89 6.23 -13.25
CA VAL A 145 17.91 5.27 -12.78
C VAL A 145 19.26 5.92 -12.44
N ASN A 146 19.59 7.07 -13.05
CA ASN A 146 20.83 7.79 -12.75
C ASN A 146 20.87 8.34 -11.34
N TYR A 147 19.71 8.69 -10.76
CA TYR A 147 19.62 9.15 -9.37
C TYR A 147 20.30 8.14 -8.44
N TRP A 148 20.01 6.85 -8.59
CA TRP A 148 20.61 5.79 -7.77
C TRP A 148 22.10 5.60 -8.05
N MET A 149 22.52 5.70 -9.31
CA MET A 149 23.93 5.51 -9.70
C MET A 149 24.85 6.56 -9.08
N VAL A 150 24.47 7.85 -9.09
CA VAL A 150 25.36 8.94 -8.63
C VAL A 150 25.09 9.45 -7.22
N ASN A 151 23.88 9.33 -6.65
CA ASN A 151 23.66 9.72 -5.26
C ASN A 151 24.20 8.70 -4.23
N PHE A 152 24.59 7.51 -4.70
CA PHE A 152 25.27 6.49 -3.91
C PHE A 152 26.69 6.27 -4.45
N LYS A 153 27.56 5.64 -3.65
CA LYS A 153 28.96 5.36 -4.00
C LYS A 153 29.10 3.89 -4.40
N PRO A 154 29.60 3.57 -5.60
CA PRO A 154 30.08 2.23 -5.92
C PRO A 154 31.28 1.87 -5.05
N GLU A 155 31.23 0.72 -4.38
CA GLU A 155 32.32 0.17 -3.58
C GLU A 155 32.44 -1.34 -3.81
N LYS A 156 33.64 -1.91 -3.61
CA LYS A 156 33.87 -3.36 -3.70
C LYS A 156 33.62 -4.02 -2.35
N LYS A 157 32.73 -5.02 -2.31
CA LYS A 157 32.64 -6.00 -1.21
C LYS A 157 33.08 -7.36 -1.76
N GLY A 158 34.30 -7.77 -1.44
CA GLY A 158 34.99 -8.81 -2.21
C GLY A 158 35.10 -8.40 -3.67
N ASP A 159 34.75 -9.30 -4.60
CA ASP A 159 34.77 -9.00 -6.03
C ASP A 159 33.52 -8.29 -6.57
N LYS A 160 32.46 -8.18 -5.77
CA LYS A 160 31.19 -7.58 -6.18
C LYS A 160 31.20 -6.07 -5.96
N TRP A 161 30.66 -5.34 -6.93
CA TRP A 161 30.34 -3.92 -6.76
C TRP A 161 28.97 -3.75 -6.12
N VAL A 162 28.91 -2.97 -5.04
CA VAL A 162 27.71 -2.61 -4.27
C VAL A 162 27.57 -1.10 -4.21
N LEU A 163 26.38 -0.60 -3.88
CA LEU A 163 26.13 0.80 -3.58
C LEU A 163 26.10 1.05 -2.08
N VAL A 164 26.96 1.96 -1.62
CA VAL A 164 27.02 2.44 -0.23
C VAL A 164 26.79 3.96 -0.18
N GLU A 165 26.88 4.54 1.02
CA GLU A 165 26.75 5.98 1.28
C GLU A 165 27.65 6.85 0.39
N ARG A 166 27.19 8.05 0.06
CA ARG A 166 28.00 9.10 -0.56
C ARG A 166 27.86 10.40 0.20
N ASP A 167 28.99 10.97 0.59
CA ASP A 167 29.12 12.38 0.96
C ASP A 167 28.82 13.26 -0.27
N LEU A 168 27.78 14.10 -0.17
CA LEU A 168 27.34 15.03 -1.22
C LEU A 168 27.72 16.49 -0.89
N THR A 169 28.72 16.73 -0.04
CA THR A 169 29.30 18.07 0.23
C THR A 169 29.75 18.77 -1.06
N ASN A 170 30.29 18.01 -2.02
CA ASN A 170 30.54 18.47 -3.38
C ASN A 170 29.70 17.64 -4.37
N PRO A 171 28.42 17.99 -4.60
CA PRO A 171 27.45 17.14 -5.29
C PRO A 171 27.62 17.11 -6.83
N TYR A 172 28.67 17.74 -7.37
CA TYR A 172 28.86 17.85 -8.81
C TYR A 172 29.45 16.58 -9.42
N PHE A 173 28.95 16.21 -10.60
CA PHE A 173 29.51 15.14 -11.43
C PHE A 173 29.88 15.66 -12.82
N LEU A 174 31.00 15.14 -13.36
CA LEU A 174 31.62 15.61 -14.60
C LEU A 174 32.12 14.44 -15.45
N THR A 175 31.95 14.50 -16.77
CA THR A 175 32.68 13.61 -17.68
C THR A 175 34.15 14.03 -17.79
N LEU A 176 35.03 13.13 -18.26
CA LEU A 176 36.45 13.45 -18.50
C LEU A 176 36.62 14.70 -19.40
N ASN A 177 35.77 14.86 -20.42
CA ASN A 177 35.83 16.01 -21.32
C ASN A 177 35.37 17.31 -20.63
N GLN A 178 34.37 17.24 -19.75
CA GLN A 178 33.97 18.37 -18.91
C GLN A 178 35.10 18.78 -17.94
N ILE A 179 35.83 17.81 -17.37
CA ILE A 179 36.97 18.08 -16.47
C ILE A 179 38.11 18.77 -17.25
N LYS A 180 38.52 18.21 -18.40
CA LYS A 180 39.53 18.81 -19.28
C LYS A 180 39.17 20.24 -19.71
N LYS A 181 37.93 20.47 -20.15
CA LYS A 181 37.40 21.78 -20.56
C LYS A 181 37.48 22.82 -19.44
N ASN A 182 37.22 22.41 -18.19
CA ASN A 182 37.31 23.26 -17.01
C ASN A 182 38.71 23.24 -16.35
N LYS A 183 39.76 22.81 -17.08
CA LYS A 183 41.18 22.75 -16.66
C LYS A 183 41.47 21.87 -15.43
N GLY A 184 40.52 21.04 -15.02
CA GLY A 184 40.64 20.17 -13.85
C GLY A 184 41.52 18.94 -14.06
N LYS A 185 41.93 18.32 -12.95
CA LYS A 185 42.69 17.07 -12.90
C LYS A 185 42.02 16.06 -11.97
N ILE A 186 41.90 14.82 -12.44
CA ILE A 186 41.33 13.70 -11.67
C ILE A 186 42.40 13.16 -10.70
N LYS A 187 42.01 12.82 -9.47
CA LYS A 187 42.91 12.19 -8.48
C LYS A 187 43.32 10.77 -8.92
N LYS A 188 44.57 10.38 -8.68
CA LYS A 188 45.05 9.01 -8.96
C LYS A 188 44.21 8.01 -8.18
N GLY A 189 43.68 6.98 -8.86
CA GLY A 189 42.81 5.96 -8.26
C GLY A 189 41.32 6.32 -8.18
N ALA A 190 40.91 7.53 -8.59
CA ALA A 190 39.50 7.90 -8.65
C ALA A 190 38.70 7.00 -9.62
N GLN A 191 37.46 6.67 -9.22
CA GLN A 191 36.61 5.73 -9.93
C GLN A 191 35.45 6.46 -10.64
N ALA A 192 35.20 6.12 -11.90
CA ALA A 192 34.08 6.66 -12.64
C ALA A 192 32.78 5.90 -12.32
N THR A 193 31.71 6.63 -12.06
CA THR A 193 30.34 6.10 -12.05
C THR A 193 29.77 6.14 -13.48
N ARG A 194 29.05 5.11 -13.90
CA ARG A 194 28.31 5.12 -15.17
C ARG A 194 26.96 5.83 -14.99
N VAL A 195 26.68 6.82 -15.83
CA VAL A 195 25.34 7.41 -16.00
C VAL A 195 24.86 7.19 -17.42
N VAL A 196 23.57 6.91 -17.58
CA VAL A 196 22.97 6.44 -18.83
C VAL A 196 22.07 7.49 -19.47
N TYR A 197 21.99 7.46 -20.80
CA TYR A 197 21.18 8.35 -21.61
C TYR A 197 20.73 7.62 -22.88
N PHE A 198 19.70 8.14 -23.57
CA PHE A 198 19.29 7.63 -24.87
C PHE A 198 19.80 8.54 -25.99
N THR A 199 20.30 7.94 -27.07
CA THR A 199 20.60 8.64 -28.33
C THR A 199 19.66 8.16 -29.43
N LYS A 200 19.45 8.98 -30.47
CA LYS A 200 18.54 8.67 -31.58
C LYS A 200 19.27 7.98 -32.71
N LEU A 201 19.00 6.68 -32.92
CA LEU A 201 19.43 5.95 -34.10
C LEU A 201 18.39 6.13 -35.20
N TYR A 202 18.72 6.91 -36.21
CA TYR A 202 17.92 7.04 -37.43
C TYR A 202 18.23 5.86 -38.35
N THR A 203 17.23 5.05 -38.66
CA THR A 203 17.41 3.84 -39.46
C THR A 203 16.19 3.54 -40.31
N HIS A 204 16.42 3.02 -41.53
CA HIS A 204 15.39 2.54 -42.44
C HIS A 204 15.99 1.43 -43.33
N THR A 205 15.19 0.38 -43.58
CA THR A 205 15.55 -0.75 -44.44
C THR A 205 14.35 -1.10 -45.30
N GLN A 206 14.54 -1.23 -46.61
CA GLN A 206 13.54 -1.74 -47.55
C GLN A 206 14.20 -2.34 -48.79
N GLN A 207 13.53 -3.30 -49.44
CA GLN A 207 13.91 -3.69 -50.80
C GLN A 207 13.46 -2.62 -51.81
N ASN A 208 14.28 -2.37 -52.82
CA ASN A 208 13.88 -1.64 -54.02
C ASN A 208 13.16 -2.58 -55.02
N GLU A 209 12.81 -2.07 -56.19
CA GLU A 209 12.08 -2.82 -57.21
C GLU A 209 12.91 -3.93 -57.87
N ASN A 210 14.24 -3.87 -57.76
CA ASN A 210 15.18 -4.88 -58.24
C ASN A 210 15.56 -5.88 -57.12
N GLY A 211 14.82 -5.92 -56.00
CA GLY A 211 15.06 -6.83 -54.87
C GLY A 211 16.20 -6.44 -53.92
N ASN A 212 17.01 -5.43 -54.25
CA ASN A 212 18.17 -5.00 -53.46
C ASN A 212 17.76 -4.23 -52.21
N ASN A 213 18.40 -4.56 -51.07
CA ASN A 213 18.16 -3.88 -49.79
C ASN A 213 18.79 -2.48 -49.75
N LEU A 214 17.95 -1.45 -49.73
CA LEU A 214 18.32 -0.08 -49.38
C LEU A 214 18.24 0.07 -47.85
N THR A 215 19.41 0.13 -47.22
CA THR A 215 19.56 0.27 -45.76
C THR A 215 20.33 1.54 -45.40
N ILE A 216 19.94 2.18 -44.29
CA ILE A 216 20.77 3.15 -43.56
C ILE A 216 20.57 2.98 -42.05
N SER A 217 21.64 3.20 -41.29
CA SER A 217 21.64 3.36 -39.84
C SER A 217 22.68 4.41 -39.45
N THR A 218 22.28 5.52 -38.81
CA THR A 218 23.18 6.60 -38.36
C THR A 218 22.62 7.35 -37.15
N TYR A 219 23.50 7.89 -36.30
CA TYR A 219 23.11 8.78 -35.21
C TYR A 219 23.01 10.25 -35.64
N ASN A 220 23.22 10.54 -36.94
CA ASN A 220 23.21 11.87 -37.51
C ASN A 220 21.95 12.08 -38.39
N LYS A 221 21.01 12.90 -37.89
CA LYS A 221 19.75 13.21 -38.59
C LYS A 221 19.98 13.84 -39.98
N ALA A 222 21.03 14.63 -40.17
CA ALA A 222 21.33 15.26 -41.46
C ALA A 222 21.80 14.21 -42.50
N LYS A 223 22.61 13.22 -42.09
CA LYS A 223 22.96 12.08 -42.95
C LYS A 223 21.72 11.26 -43.34
N PHE A 224 20.80 11.02 -42.40
CA PHE A 224 19.54 10.34 -42.68
C PHE A 224 18.63 11.13 -43.64
N LEU A 225 18.50 12.44 -43.45
CA LEU A 225 17.77 13.33 -44.35
C LEU A 225 18.36 13.36 -45.76
N ALA A 226 19.70 13.40 -45.89
CA ALA A 226 20.38 13.33 -47.18
C ALA A 226 20.12 11.99 -47.90
N TRP A 227 20.11 10.88 -47.15
CA TRP A 227 19.77 9.56 -47.69
C TRP A 227 18.30 9.47 -48.15
N ILE A 228 17.34 9.98 -47.37
CA ILE A 228 15.92 10.03 -47.76
C ILE A 228 15.76 10.82 -49.07
N LYS A 229 16.43 11.98 -49.20
CA LYS A 229 16.42 12.76 -50.45
C LYS A 229 17.05 11.98 -51.62
N LYS A 230 18.20 11.34 -51.41
CA LYS A 230 18.91 10.56 -52.46
C LYS A 230 18.04 9.42 -53.02
N TYR A 231 17.32 8.71 -52.16
CA TYR A 231 16.54 7.52 -52.55
C TYR A 231 15.04 7.79 -52.71
N GLN A 232 14.57 9.04 -52.59
CA GLN A 232 13.15 9.42 -52.50
C GLN A 232 12.23 8.71 -53.50
N LYS A 233 12.61 8.65 -54.79
CA LYS A 233 11.83 7.98 -55.85
C LYS A 233 11.70 6.46 -55.68
N GLN A 234 12.64 5.81 -54.98
CA GLN A 234 12.69 4.37 -54.72
C GLN A 234 12.10 4.00 -53.34
N LEU A 235 11.80 4.98 -52.48
CA LEU A 235 11.28 4.72 -51.14
C LEU A 235 9.79 4.42 -51.15
N ARG A 236 9.43 3.12 -51.27
CA ARG A 236 8.03 2.62 -51.20
C ARG A 236 7.29 3.14 -49.96
N ALA A 237 7.99 3.36 -48.85
CA ALA A 237 7.43 3.95 -47.63
C ALA A 237 6.79 5.33 -47.85
N LEU A 238 7.34 6.14 -48.77
CA LEU A 238 6.84 7.50 -49.04
C LEU A 238 5.53 7.53 -49.85
N LYS A 239 5.05 6.39 -50.37
CA LYS A 239 3.68 6.30 -50.93
C LYS A 239 2.61 6.56 -49.86
N ASN A 240 2.90 6.22 -48.59
CA ASN A 240 1.95 6.26 -47.47
C ASN A 240 2.45 7.12 -46.29
N MET A 241 3.52 7.91 -46.47
CA MET A 241 4.20 8.64 -45.38
C MET A 241 4.91 9.89 -45.91
N SER A 242 4.78 11.03 -45.22
CA SER A 242 5.52 12.25 -45.59
C SER A 242 7.01 12.14 -45.25
N ILE A 243 7.83 12.98 -45.88
CA ILE A 243 9.28 13.03 -45.65
C ILE A 243 9.59 13.45 -44.21
N GLU A 244 8.81 14.36 -43.63
CA GLU A 244 8.95 14.78 -42.22
C GLU A 244 8.63 13.62 -41.28
N ARG A 245 7.59 12.83 -41.58
CA ARG A 245 7.20 11.69 -40.75
C ARG A 245 8.26 10.57 -40.81
N LEU A 246 8.83 10.31 -41.98
CA LEU A 246 9.95 9.36 -42.13
C LEU A 246 11.23 9.88 -41.46
N ALA A 247 11.60 11.15 -41.68
CA ALA A 247 12.81 11.76 -41.12
C ALA A 247 12.75 11.99 -39.59
N ASN A 248 11.58 11.85 -38.98
CA ASN A 248 11.39 11.84 -37.53
C ASN A 248 11.21 10.42 -36.95
N SER A 249 11.32 9.37 -37.78
CA SER A 249 11.44 7.98 -37.32
C SER A 249 12.85 7.71 -36.78
N TYR A 250 12.95 7.19 -35.55
CA TYR A 250 14.21 6.78 -34.93
C TYR A 250 13.96 5.70 -33.86
N ILE A 251 14.98 4.87 -33.60
CA ILE A 251 15.03 3.96 -32.46
C ILE A 251 15.84 4.66 -31.35
N PRO A 252 15.34 4.80 -30.11
CA PRO A 252 16.18 5.23 -28.99
C PRO A 252 17.15 4.10 -28.63
N ILE A 253 18.44 4.42 -28.51
CA ILE A 253 19.50 3.45 -28.13
C ILE A 253 20.12 3.89 -26.80
N LEU A 254 20.15 2.97 -25.83
CA LEU A 254 20.80 3.21 -24.55
C LEU A 254 22.32 3.33 -24.73
N LYS A 255 22.90 4.36 -24.10
CA LYS A 255 24.34 4.62 -24.01
C LYS A 255 24.67 5.10 -22.60
N TYR A 256 25.96 5.19 -22.29
CA TYR A 256 26.43 5.71 -21.00
C TYR A 256 27.58 6.70 -21.16
N TYR A 257 27.74 7.57 -20.16
CA TYR A 257 28.95 8.34 -19.91
C TYR A 257 29.58 7.86 -18.61
N ASN A 258 30.92 7.87 -18.58
CA ASN A 258 31.68 7.78 -17.34
C ASN A 258 31.77 9.18 -16.73
N VAL A 259 31.25 9.35 -15.51
CA VAL A 259 31.34 10.59 -14.72
C VAL A 259 32.11 10.38 -13.43
N PHE A 260 32.89 11.39 -13.05
CA PHE A 260 33.64 11.45 -11.80
C PHE A 260 32.96 12.42 -10.83
N HIS A 261 33.06 12.12 -9.55
CA HIS A 261 32.52 12.94 -8.47
C HIS A 261 33.40 14.17 -8.23
N GLY A 262 32.82 15.30 -7.82
CA GLY A 262 33.56 16.55 -7.61
C GLY A 262 34.65 16.42 -6.54
N ALA A 263 34.44 15.59 -5.52
CA ALA A 263 35.46 15.28 -4.51
C ALA A 263 36.72 14.57 -5.09
N ASP A 264 36.61 13.94 -6.27
CA ASP A 264 37.70 13.24 -6.96
C ASP A 264 38.43 14.13 -7.98
N VAL A 265 38.02 15.40 -8.11
CA VAL A 265 38.56 16.35 -9.09
C VAL A 265 39.20 17.54 -8.38
N THR A 266 40.32 18.01 -8.94
CA THR A 266 41.14 19.11 -8.43
C THR A 266 41.35 20.16 -9.53
N GLY A 267 41.69 21.40 -9.16
CA GLY A 267 41.92 22.48 -10.14
C GLY A 267 40.66 23.03 -10.83
N ILE A 268 39.48 22.79 -10.27
CA ILE A 268 38.21 23.41 -10.68
C ILE A 268 37.69 24.23 -9.51
N GLU A 269 37.21 25.45 -9.78
CA GLU A 269 36.44 26.22 -8.79
C GLU A 269 35.01 25.68 -8.68
N TRP A 270 34.61 25.29 -7.48
CA TRP A 270 33.28 24.74 -7.22
C TRP A 270 32.28 25.87 -6.94
N PRO A 271 31.19 25.99 -7.71
CA PRO A 271 30.08 26.87 -7.33
C PRO A 271 29.47 26.41 -5.99
N LYS A 272 28.74 27.30 -5.32
CA LYS A 272 27.97 26.92 -4.13
C LYS A 272 27.04 25.74 -4.44
N ALA A 273 27.13 24.69 -3.64
CA ALA A 273 26.39 23.45 -3.83
C ALA A 273 24.89 23.71 -4.04
N VAL A 274 24.33 23.16 -5.12
CA VAL A 274 22.90 23.25 -5.42
C VAL A 274 22.17 22.23 -4.55
N LYS A 275 21.94 22.60 -3.29
CA LYS A 275 21.08 21.84 -2.37
C LYS A 275 19.62 22.11 -2.65
N ASN A 276 18.76 21.15 -2.33
CA ASN A 276 17.33 21.39 -2.30
C ASN A 276 16.99 22.43 -1.22
N THR A 277 16.50 23.60 -1.65
CA THR A 277 16.11 24.71 -0.76
C THR A 277 14.96 24.38 0.19
N ASN A 278 14.26 23.24 0.01
CA ASN A 278 13.27 22.74 0.95
C ASN A 278 13.91 22.09 2.18
N TYR A 279 15.06 21.40 2.04
CA TYR A 279 15.71 20.78 3.19
C TYR A 279 16.13 21.81 4.26
N THR A 280 16.65 22.96 3.83
CA THR A 280 17.07 24.06 4.72
C THR A 280 15.89 24.77 5.41
N LYS A 281 14.64 24.34 5.19
CA LYS A 281 13.45 24.83 5.90
C LYS A 281 13.22 24.01 7.19
N THR A 282 12.51 24.58 8.16
CA THR A 282 12.11 23.85 9.38
C THR A 282 11.17 22.70 9.02
N GLU A 283 11.11 21.65 9.85
CA GLU A 283 10.26 20.46 9.60
C GLU A 283 8.83 20.82 9.21
N LYS A 284 8.17 21.67 10.01
CA LYS A 284 6.83 22.21 9.70
C LYS A 284 6.73 22.82 8.30
N GLN A 285 7.74 23.57 7.86
CA GLN A 285 7.77 24.17 6.52
C GLN A 285 8.01 23.15 5.40
N ARG A 286 8.62 22.00 5.70
CA ARG A 286 8.76 20.89 4.74
C ARG A 286 7.45 20.11 4.60
N TYR A 287 6.72 19.97 5.71
CA TYR A 287 5.34 19.45 5.72
C TYR A 287 4.36 20.41 5.01
N GLU A 288 4.48 21.72 5.20
CA GLU A 288 3.73 22.74 4.44
C GLU A 288 4.01 22.67 2.92
N VAL A 289 5.24 22.30 2.51
CA VAL A 289 5.58 22.05 1.10
C VAL A 289 4.97 20.72 0.61
N ALA A 290 4.98 19.66 1.41
CA ALA A 290 4.36 18.38 1.06
C ALA A 290 2.84 18.49 0.90
N GLU A 291 2.14 19.13 1.83
CA GLU A 291 0.72 19.46 1.70
C GLU A 291 0.44 20.28 0.43
N ARG A 292 1.33 21.22 0.06
CA ARG A 292 1.17 22.01 -1.17
C ARG A 292 1.42 21.20 -2.45
N VAL A 293 2.30 20.20 -2.42
CA VAL A 293 2.43 19.20 -3.50
C VAL A 293 1.15 18.39 -3.63
N ILE A 294 0.63 17.88 -2.51
CA ILE A 294 -0.61 17.08 -2.46
C ILE A 294 -1.81 17.89 -2.93
N GLU A 295 -1.97 19.16 -2.50
CA GLU A 295 -3.06 20.05 -2.93
C GLU A 295 -3.05 20.30 -4.45
N LEU A 296 -1.87 20.37 -5.07
CA LEU A 296 -1.70 20.70 -6.49
C LEU A 296 -1.67 19.50 -7.44
N MET A 297 -1.68 18.27 -6.91
CA MET A 297 -1.60 17.04 -7.70
C MET A 297 -2.71 16.96 -8.80
N PRO A 298 -2.35 16.78 -10.08
CA PRO A 298 -3.32 16.61 -11.15
C PRO A 298 -4.16 15.35 -10.95
N LYS A 299 -5.49 15.48 -11.05
CA LYS A 299 -6.45 14.36 -10.83
C LYS A 299 -6.16 13.58 -9.53
N LYS A 300 -5.83 14.30 -8.45
CA LYS A 300 -5.62 13.74 -7.11
C LYS A 300 -6.77 12.78 -6.72
N PRO A 301 -6.48 11.58 -6.20
CA PRO A 301 -7.50 10.70 -5.65
C PRO A 301 -8.21 11.36 -4.45
N GLU A 302 -9.35 10.83 -4.03
CA GLU A 302 -9.88 11.19 -2.70
C GLU A 302 -8.93 10.66 -1.62
N ILE A 303 -8.68 11.44 -0.56
CA ILE A 303 -7.87 11.01 0.58
C ILE A 303 -8.83 10.87 1.76
N ILE A 304 -9.16 9.63 2.13
CA ILE A 304 -10.06 9.30 3.23
C ILE A 304 -9.27 8.95 4.49
N TYR A 305 -9.80 9.33 5.65
CA TYR A 305 -9.12 9.17 6.94
C TYR A 305 -9.79 8.12 7.82
N GLY A 306 -9.02 7.11 8.25
CA GLY A 306 -9.50 6.04 9.12
C GLY A 306 -8.88 4.67 8.77
N GLY A 307 -9.26 3.65 9.55
CA GLY A 307 -8.72 2.30 9.42
C GLY A 307 -7.28 2.15 9.95
N ASN A 308 -6.87 0.90 10.17
CA ASN A 308 -5.63 0.58 10.89
C ASN A 308 -4.38 0.49 9.99
N GLN A 309 -4.55 0.50 8.66
CA GLN A 309 -3.46 0.48 7.69
C GLN A 309 -3.77 1.43 6.53
N PRO A 310 -2.79 2.27 6.10
CA PRO A 310 -2.84 2.98 4.83
C PRO A 310 -2.90 2.04 3.63
N ALA A 311 -3.55 2.49 2.55
CA ALA A 311 -3.56 1.81 1.24
C ALA A 311 -4.22 2.69 0.16
N TYR A 312 -3.72 2.63 -1.08
CA TYR A 312 -4.46 3.00 -2.27
C TYR A 312 -5.43 1.88 -2.69
N TYR A 313 -6.66 2.26 -3.06
CA TYR A 313 -7.71 1.35 -3.51
C TYR A 313 -8.06 1.62 -4.98
N PRO A 314 -7.51 0.83 -5.95
CA PRO A 314 -7.70 1.05 -7.38
C PRO A 314 -9.16 1.14 -7.82
N SER A 315 -10.03 0.26 -7.31
CA SER A 315 -11.44 0.14 -7.70
C SER A 315 -12.32 1.33 -7.30
N TYR A 316 -11.86 2.18 -6.39
CA TYR A 316 -12.61 3.32 -5.86
C TYR A 316 -11.91 4.67 -6.08
N ASP A 317 -10.74 4.68 -6.71
CA ASP A 317 -9.88 5.86 -6.90
C ASP A 317 -9.68 6.72 -5.63
N HIS A 318 -9.40 6.07 -4.49
CA HIS A 318 -9.08 6.74 -3.23
C HIS A 318 -7.82 6.18 -2.55
N VAL A 319 -7.13 7.03 -1.81
CA VAL A 319 -6.10 6.68 -0.82
C VAL A 319 -6.75 6.71 0.56
N ARG A 320 -6.61 5.64 1.34
CA ARG A 320 -6.93 5.64 2.76
C ARG A 320 -5.67 5.90 3.56
N MET A 321 -5.73 6.87 4.48
CA MET A 321 -4.71 7.10 5.50
C MET A 321 -5.26 6.86 6.90
N THR A 322 -4.51 6.12 7.71
CA THR A 322 -4.68 6.15 9.17
C THR A 322 -4.37 7.58 9.68
N PRO A 323 -5.02 8.09 10.75
CA PRO A 323 -4.73 9.42 11.28
C PRO A 323 -3.25 9.64 11.61
N ILE A 324 -2.73 10.84 11.35
CA ILE A 324 -1.31 11.20 11.53
C ILE A 324 -0.77 10.90 12.95
N THR A 325 -1.62 10.99 13.97
CA THR A 325 -1.31 10.67 15.38
C THR A 325 -1.04 9.19 15.66
N ALA A 326 -1.25 8.29 14.70
CA ALA A 326 -0.89 6.87 14.80
C ALA A 326 0.51 6.57 14.21
N PHE A 327 1.16 7.55 13.61
CA PHE A 327 2.52 7.42 13.08
C PHE A 327 3.54 7.88 14.13
N LYS A 328 4.74 7.30 14.06
CA LYS A 328 5.90 7.62 14.90
C LYS A 328 6.29 9.09 14.81
N ASP A 329 6.20 9.65 13.60
CA ASP A 329 6.52 11.03 13.26
C ASP A 329 5.85 11.42 11.93
N GLU A 330 5.79 12.73 11.65
CA GLU A 330 5.20 13.27 10.43
C GLU A 330 6.00 12.90 9.17
N ASN A 331 7.32 12.70 9.26
CA ASN A 331 8.14 12.24 8.12
C ASN A 331 7.66 10.87 7.60
N THR A 332 7.34 9.95 8.52
CA THR A 332 6.81 8.62 8.21
C THR A 332 5.40 8.70 7.64
N TYR A 333 4.54 9.58 8.17
CA TYR A 333 3.21 9.85 7.61
C TYR A 333 3.28 10.32 6.16
N TYR A 334 4.07 11.35 5.86
CA TYR A 334 4.20 11.87 4.49
C TYR A 334 4.92 10.91 3.55
N SER A 335 5.93 10.16 4.01
CA SER A 335 6.57 9.10 3.23
C SER A 335 5.55 8.05 2.79
N THR A 336 4.68 7.63 3.70
CA THR A 336 3.61 6.66 3.42
C THR A 336 2.54 7.25 2.49
N LEU A 337 2.11 8.49 2.73
CA LEU A 337 1.14 9.16 1.85
C LEU A 337 1.69 9.34 0.44
N PHE A 338 2.99 9.62 0.27
CA PHE A 338 3.61 9.64 -1.06
C PHE A 338 3.69 8.26 -1.71
N HIS A 339 3.90 7.17 -0.96
CA HIS A 339 3.82 5.79 -1.47
C HIS A 339 2.43 5.50 -2.07
N GLU A 340 1.36 5.76 -1.31
CA GLU A 340 -0.01 5.52 -1.77
C GLU A 340 -0.44 6.49 -2.90
N LEU A 341 0.02 7.73 -2.89
CA LEU A 341 -0.22 8.66 -4.00
C LEU A 341 0.53 8.24 -5.27
N VAL A 342 1.74 7.69 -5.16
CA VAL A 342 2.46 7.12 -6.32
C VAL A 342 1.71 5.90 -6.85
N HIS A 343 1.28 4.95 -6.01
CA HIS A 343 0.36 3.86 -6.41
C HIS A 343 -0.84 4.41 -7.18
N SER A 344 -1.49 5.45 -6.64
CA SER A 344 -2.66 6.05 -7.28
C SER A 344 -2.40 6.51 -8.72
N THR A 345 -1.22 7.04 -9.05
CA THR A 345 -0.92 7.48 -10.42
C THR A 345 -1.00 6.37 -11.46
N GLY A 346 -0.93 5.08 -11.07
CA GLY A 346 -1.08 3.94 -11.97
C GLY A 346 -2.48 3.77 -12.56
N HIS A 347 -3.52 4.32 -11.93
CA HIS A 347 -4.92 4.24 -12.34
C HIS A 347 -5.15 4.67 -13.82
N PRO A 348 -6.11 4.07 -14.57
CA PRO A 348 -6.35 4.42 -15.97
C PRO A 348 -6.67 5.89 -16.25
N ASN A 349 -7.23 6.61 -15.27
CA ASN A 349 -7.48 8.05 -15.40
C ASN A 349 -6.21 8.92 -15.30
N ARG A 350 -5.05 8.36 -14.92
CA ARG A 350 -3.77 9.07 -14.69
C ARG A 350 -2.69 8.58 -15.65
N LEU A 351 -1.73 7.76 -15.19
CA LEU A 351 -0.63 7.23 -16.02
C LEU A 351 -0.91 5.84 -16.61
N ASN A 352 -2.04 5.21 -16.26
CA ASN A 352 -2.52 3.94 -16.81
C ASN A 352 -1.41 2.86 -16.89
N ARG A 353 -0.79 2.56 -15.74
CA ARG A 353 0.23 1.50 -15.66
C ARG A 353 -0.46 0.14 -15.75
N SER A 354 0.03 -0.74 -16.62
CA SER A 354 -0.50 -2.10 -16.81
C SER A 354 -0.37 -3.00 -15.57
N THR A 355 0.48 -2.63 -14.61
CA THR A 355 0.58 -3.21 -13.27
C THR A 355 -0.63 -2.90 -12.37
N MET A 356 -1.38 -1.83 -12.67
CA MET A 356 -2.53 -1.34 -11.91
C MET A 356 -3.84 -1.49 -12.69
N SER A 357 -4.21 -2.73 -12.99
CA SER A 357 -5.54 -3.04 -13.51
C SER A 357 -6.59 -2.96 -12.41
N VAL A 358 -7.71 -2.28 -12.70
CA VAL A 358 -8.89 -2.19 -11.82
C VAL A 358 -9.75 -3.46 -11.89
N TYR A 359 -9.70 -4.19 -13.01
CA TYR A 359 -10.60 -5.30 -13.33
C TYR A 359 -9.95 -6.69 -13.27
N ILE A 360 -8.61 -6.74 -13.16
CA ILE A 360 -7.83 -7.99 -13.21
C ILE A 360 -6.82 -7.98 -12.07
N LYS A 361 -6.87 -9.01 -11.22
CA LYS A 361 -5.94 -9.23 -10.10
C LYS A 361 -4.48 -9.25 -10.61
N PRO A 362 -3.59 -8.35 -10.15
CA PRO A 362 -2.21 -8.30 -10.63
C PRO A 362 -1.44 -9.56 -10.25
N SER A 363 -0.48 -9.96 -11.09
CA SER A 363 0.36 -11.12 -10.79
C SER A 363 1.29 -10.85 -9.59
N LYS A 364 1.83 -11.93 -8.99
CA LYS A 364 2.86 -11.80 -7.93
C LYS A 364 4.08 -10.98 -8.39
N THR A 365 4.36 -10.92 -9.69
CA THR A 365 5.43 -10.12 -10.31
C THR A 365 5.00 -8.68 -10.55
N ASP A 366 3.78 -8.44 -11.01
CA ASP A 366 3.29 -7.08 -11.31
C ASP A 366 3.06 -6.27 -10.04
N TYR A 367 2.59 -6.92 -8.97
CA TYR A 367 2.59 -6.35 -7.63
C TYR A 367 4.01 -5.96 -7.17
N ALA A 368 5.02 -6.81 -7.41
CA ALA A 368 6.40 -6.51 -7.02
C ALA A 368 7.04 -5.39 -7.86
N LYS A 369 6.65 -5.22 -9.14
CA LYS A 369 7.00 -4.05 -9.96
C LYS A 369 6.40 -2.78 -9.36
N GLU A 370 5.12 -2.82 -9.01
CA GLU A 370 4.36 -1.66 -8.57
C GLU A 370 4.81 -1.16 -7.20
N GLU A 371 5.04 -2.04 -6.21
CA GLU A 371 5.59 -1.64 -4.91
C GLU A 371 6.98 -0.99 -5.04
N LEU A 372 7.84 -1.51 -5.92
CA LEU A 372 9.14 -0.89 -6.18
C LEU A 372 9.00 0.48 -6.87
N VAL A 373 8.01 0.65 -7.77
CA VAL A 373 7.67 1.94 -8.37
C VAL A 373 7.15 2.93 -7.32
N ALA A 374 6.31 2.47 -6.40
CA ALA A 374 5.76 3.27 -5.30
C ALA A 374 6.84 3.75 -4.33
N GLU A 375 7.70 2.84 -3.86
CA GLU A 375 8.75 3.16 -2.89
C GLU A 375 9.79 4.12 -3.48
N MET A 376 10.24 3.89 -4.72
CA MET A 376 11.15 4.80 -5.41
C MET A 376 10.51 6.16 -5.73
N GLY A 377 9.22 6.18 -6.07
CA GLY A 377 8.48 7.43 -6.29
C GLY A 377 8.32 8.24 -5.00
N ALA A 378 8.05 7.56 -3.87
CA ALA A 378 8.02 8.17 -2.55
C ALA A 378 9.39 8.75 -2.16
N VAL A 379 10.48 8.03 -2.39
CA VAL A 379 11.85 8.56 -2.21
C VAL A 379 12.08 9.83 -3.03
N PHE A 380 11.67 9.87 -4.31
CA PHE A 380 11.81 11.07 -5.14
C PHE A 380 10.97 12.25 -4.61
N LEU A 381 9.77 12.00 -4.07
CA LEU A 381 8.88 13.03 -3.51
C LEU A 381 9.37 13.52 -2.13
N CYS A 382 9.87 12.64 -1.27
CA CYS A 382 10.53 13.01 -0.02
C CYS A 382 11.79 13.84 -0.28
N ALA A 383 12.65 13.41 -1.22
CA ALA A 383 13.84 14.16 -1.61
C ALA A 383 13.54 15.54 -2.22
N GLU A 384 12.44 15.67 -2.98
CA GLU A 384 11.94 16.95 -3.53
C GLU A 384 11.32 17.86 -2.45
N THR A 385 10.59 17.32 -1.48
CA THR A 385 9.97 18.10 -0.38
C THR A 385 10.92 18.37 0.79
N GLY A 386 12.07 17.69 0.85
CA GLY A 386 13.01 17.73 1.97
C GLY A 386 12.56 16.91 3.18
N ILE A 387 11.58 16.04 3.02
CA ILE A 387 11.12 15.10 4.05
C ILE A 387 12.11 13.94 4.15
N LEU A 388 12.38 13.47 5.36
CA LEU A 388 13.18 12.26 5.57
C LEU A 388 12.35 11.04 5.16
N PHE A 389 12.86 10.23 4.23
CA PHE A 389 12.16 9.01 3.84
C PHE A 389 12.31 7.93 4.93
N SER A 390 11.19 7.57 5.56
CA SER A 390 11.10 6.49 6.53
C SER A 390 10.42 5.28 5.91
N VAL A 391 11.08 4.12 5.93
CA VAL A 391 10.42 2.83 5.66
C VAL A 391 9.65 2.42 6.92
N ILE A 392 8.38 2.00 6.78
CA ILE A 392 7.57 1.53 7.91
C ILE A 392 8.22 0.25 8.50
N GLU A 393 8.42 0.18 9.80
CA GLU A 393 9.17 -0.91 10.47
C GLU A 393 8.55 -2.31 10.25
N ASN A 394 7.23 -2.41 10.03
CA ASN A 394 6.55 -3.65 9.62
C ASN A 394 7.11 -4.26 8.32
N SER A 395 7.77 -3.46 7.48
CA SER A 395 8.48 -3.96 6.30
C SER A 395 9.56 -4.98 6.65
N ALA A 396 10.24 -4.92 7.80
CA ALA A 396 11.48 -5.66 8.03
C ALA A 396 11.38 -7.19 7.82
N LYS A 397 10.28 -7.83 8.24
CA LYS A 397 10.01 -9.25 7.92
C LYS A 397 9.48 -9.47 6.50
N TYR A 398 8.76 -8.48 5.95
CA TYR A 398 8.31 -8.45 4.57
C TYR A 398 9.49 -8.36 3.57
N LEU A 399 10.55 -7.60 3.91
CA LEU A 399 11.74 -7.36 3.09
C LEU A 399 12.46 -8.68 2.75
N ALA A 400 12.50 -9.68 3.63
CA ALA A 400 13.12 -10.96 3.32
C ALA A 400 12.44 -11.68 2.13
N GLY A 401 11.10 -11.61 2.04
CA GLY A 401 10.33 -12.17 0.91
C GLY A 401 10.24 -11.23 -0.29
N TRP A 402 10.12 -9.93 -0.04
CA TRP A 402 10.01 -8.87 -1.05
C TRP A 402 11.32 -8.65 -1.80
N SER A 403 12.45 -8.52 -1.09
CA SER A 403 13.79 -8.42 -1.67
C SER A 403 14.16 -9.68 -2.45
N ARG A 404 13.84 -10.89 -1.94
CA ARG A 404 14.01 -12.15 -2.71
C ARG A 404 13.24 -12.13 -4.02
N ARG A 405 12.00 -11.61 -4.01
CA ARG A 405 11.16 -11.49 -5.21
C ARG A 405 11.66 -10.41 -6.16
N ILE A 406 12.13 -9.26 -5.67
CA ILE A 406 12.73 -8.20 -6.49
C ILE A 406 14.04 -8.67 -7.12
N VAL A 407 14.93 -9.30 -6.34
CA VAL A 407 16.16 -9.94 -6.84
C VAL A 407 15.82 -10.93 -7.95
N LYS A 408 14.89 -11.88 -7.71
CA LYS A 408 14.50 -12.84 -8.76
C LYS A 408 13.98 -12.14 -10.02
N ASN A 409 13.13 -11.12 -9.91
CA ASN A 409 12.61 -10.43 -11.09
C ASN A 409 13.69 -9.61 -11.85
N MET A 410 14.78 -9.20 -11.19
CA MET A 410 15.96 -8.62 -11.84
C MET A 410 16.87 -9.68 -12.48
N GLU A 411 16.93 -10.88 -11.90
CA GLU A 411 17.62 -12.05 -12.47
C GLU A 411 16.88 -12.58 -13.72
N ASP A 412 15.55 -12.64 -13.68
CA ASP A 412 14.68 -13.04 -14.81
C ASP A 412 14.64 -11.98 -15.94
N ASP A 413 14.77 -10.68 -15.61
CA ASP A 413 14.82 -9.56 -16.57
C ASP A 413 15.68 -8.39 -16.07
N ASN A 414 16.88 -8.24 -16.65
CA ASN A 414 17.82 -7.19 -16.28
C ASN A 414 17.36 -5.73 -16.58
N ARG A 415 16.22 -5.54 -17.26
CA ARG A 415 15.58 -4.21 -17.44
C ARG A 415 14.60 -3.87 -16.32
N PHE A 416 14.25 -4.82 -15.46
CA PHE A 416 13.24 -4.66 -14.40
C PHE A 416 13.45 -3.38 -13.58
N PHE A 417 14.65 -3.23 -13.00
CA PHE A 417 14.99 -2.09 -12.16
C PHE A 417 15.00 -0.75 -12.91
N PHE A 418 15.49 -0.78 -14.16
CA PHE A 418 15.53 0.40 -15.03
C PHE A 418 14.12 0.91 -15.33
N ARG A 419 13.22 0.02 -15.78
CA ARG A 419 11.83 0.39 -16.11
C ARG A 419 11.06 0.83 -14.87
N ALA A 420 11.28 0.19 -13.72
CA ALA A 420 10.71 0.62 -12.44
C ALA A 420 11.21 2.03 -12.06
N SER A 421 12.51 2.32 -12.21
CA SER A 421 13.08 3.65 -11.94
C SER A 421 12.49 4.72 -12.86
N SER A 422 12.27 4.41 -14.15
CA SER A 422 11.58 5.31 -15.08
C SER A 422 10.14 5.57 -14.67
N LYS A 423 9.38 4.52 -14.29
CA LYS A 423 7.97 4.66 -13.86
C LYS A 423 7.79 5.37 -12.52
N ALA A 424 8.71 5.17 -11.57
CA ALA A 424 8.78 5.95 -10.34
C ALA A 424 9.01 7.44 -10.63
N GLN A 425 9.89 7.76 -11.58
CA GLN A 425 10.17 9.14 -11.95
C GLN A 425 8.97 9.81 -12.67
N GLU A 426 8.33 9.08 -13.58
CA GLU A 426 7.10 9.51 -14.29
C GLU A 426 5.96 9.82 -13.30
N ALA A 427 5.78 8.97 -12.28
CA ALA A 427 4.78 9.17 -11.23
C ALA A 427 5.09 10.37 -10.33
N ALA A 428 6.35 10.53 -9.89
CA ALA A 428 6.76 11.68 -9.10
C ALA A 428 6.62 12.99 -9.89
N ASP A 429 7.01 13.01 -11.17
CA ASP A 429 6.86 14.19 -12.03
C ASP A 429 5.40 14.53 -12.33
N PHE A 430 4.52 13.54 -12.43
CA PHE A 430 3.07 13.73 -12.54
C PHE A 430 2.49 14.37 -11.27
N ILE A 431 2.84 13.86 -10.08
CA ILE A 431 2.39 14.41 -8.78
C ILE A 431 2.87 15.86 -8.59
N LEU A 432 4.09 16.16 -9.05
CA LEU A 432 4.70 17.49 -8.95
C LEU A 432 4.22 18.49 -10.02
N ASP A 433 3.45 18.03 -11.02
CA ASP A 433 2.91 18.81 -12.15
C ASP A 433 3.94 19.80 -12.73
N LYS A 434 5.09 19.27 -13.17
CA LYS A 434 6.23 20.07 -13.62
C LYS A 434 5.93 20.83 -14.92
N ASN A 435 6.32 22.09 -14.97
CA ASN A 435 6.26 22.89 -16.20
C ASN A 435 7.28 22.42 -17.27
N LYS A 436 7.27 23.06 -18.44
CA LYS A 436 8.17 22.74 -19.57
C LYS A 436 9.66 22.93 -19.21
N GLU A 437 9.92 23.80 -18.25
CA GLU A 437 11.24 24.13 -17.73
C GLU A 437 11.71 23.12 -16.66
N GLY A 438 10.83 22.24 -16.20
CA GLY A 438 11.08 21.18 -15.22
C GLY A 438 10.85 21.57 -13.75
N ALA A 439 10.39 22.80 -13.49
CA ALA A 439 10.07 23.26 -12.14
C ALA A 439 8.71 22.69 -11.68
N PRO A 440 8.60 22.18 -10.44
CA PRO A 440 7.32 21.75 -9.85
C PRO A 440 6.27 22.87 -9.69
N ALA A 441 5.00 22.51 -9.80
CA ALA A 441 3.86 23.41 -9.64
C ALA A 441 3.84 24.19 -8.32
N TYR A 442 4.32 23.60 -7.22
CA TYR A 442 4.30 24.24 -5.89
C TYR A 442 5.21 25.48 -5.78
N PHE A 443 6.17 25.67 -6.70
CA PHE A 443 7.01 26.88 -6.74
C PHE A 443 6.32 28.09 -7.39
N TYR A 444 5.46 27.88 -8.40
CA TYR A 444 4.93 28.97 -9.23
C TYR A 444 3.40 29.11 -9.20
N LYS A 445 2.64 28.04 -8.91
CA LYS A 445 1.19 28.15 -8.71
C LYS A 445 0.93 28.77 -7.34
N LYS A 446 0.55 30.05 -7.34
CA LYS A 446 -0.01 30.73 -6.15
C LYS A 446 -1.26 29.99 -5.64
N ASN A 447 -1.58 30.14 -4.36
CA ASN A 447 -2.82 29.59 -3.80
C ASN A 447 -4.02 30.33 -4.43
N THR A 448 -4.70 29.67 -5.38
CA THR A 448 -5.96 30.18 -5.96
C THR A 448 -7.05 30.31 -4.88
N SER A 449 -6.91 29.50 -3.82
CA SER A 449 -7.58 29.54 -2.53
C SER A 449 -7.18 30.73 -1.63
N LEU A 450 -6.96 31.94 -2.19
CA LEU A 450 -6.99 33.23 -1.47
C LEU A 450 -6.88 34.45 -2.43
N THR A 451 -7.93 34.69 -3.24
CA THR A 451 -8.05 35.96 -3.98
C THR A 451 -8.39 37.11 -3.03
N THR A 452 -7.36 37.81 -2.55
CA THR A 452 -7.49 39.04 -1.78
C THR A 452 -8.13 40.14 -2.63
N LYS A 453 -9.47 40.27 -2.54
CA LYS A 453 -10.16 41.49 -2.99
C LYS A 453 -9.50 42.69 -2.30
N LYS A 454 -9.25 43.76 -3.08
CA LYS A 454 -8.56 44.98 -2.62
C LYS A 454 -9.19 45.50 -1.32
N LYS A 455 -8.38 46.11 -0.45
CA LYS A 455 -8.88 47.01 0.59
C LYS A 455 -9.63 48.16 -0.07
N ASP A 456 -10.96 48.10 -0.04
CA ASP A 456 -11.81 49.28 -0.21
C ASP A 456 -12.04 49.90 1.18
N THR A 457 -11.73 51.18 1.34
CA THR A 457 -11.61 51.84 2.64
C THR A 457 -12.94 52.40 3.14
N ARG A 458 -13.98 51.57 3.13
CA ARG A 458 -15.26 51.82 3.81
C ARG A 458 -15.54 50.68 4.78
N ALA A 459 -15.60 51.01 6.08
CA ALA A 459 -15.78 50.02 7.13
C ALA A 459 -17.13 49.29 6.97
N PRO A 460 -17.14 47.95 6.76
CA PRO A 460 -18.39 47.20 6.74
C PRO A 460 -18.98 47.20 8.16
N LYS A 461 -20.24 47.61 8.29
CA LYS A 461 -20.96 47.57 9.57
C LYS A 461 -20.94 46.13 10.11
N LYS A 462 -20.58 45.96 11.39
CA LYS A 462 -20.58 44.65 12.05
C LYS A 462 -22.02 44.14 12.17
N ASN A 463 -22.48 43.32 11.22
CA ASN A 463 -23.66 42.49 11.40
C ASN A 463 -23.32 41.33 12.35
N THR A 464 -23.15 41.67 13.64
CA THR A 464 -23.03 40.71 14.73
C THR A 464 -24.42 40.13 14.99
N VAL A 465 -24.72 38.97 14.40
CA VAL A 465 -25.92 38.20 14.77
C VAL A 465 -25.70 37.63 16.17
N VAL A 466 -26.21 38.33 17.18
CA VAL A 466 -26.28 37.83 18.55
C VAL A 466 -27.46 36.86 18.61
N VAL A 467 -27.17 35.57 18.81
CA VAL A 467 -28.22 34.55 19.01
C VAL A 467 -28.72 34.64 20.44
N SER A 468 -29.74 35.48 20.65
CA SER A 468 -30.34 35.71 21.97
C SER A 468 -31.31 34.60 22.37
N LYS A 469 -30.94 33.81 23.38
CA LYS A 469 -31.77 32.82 24.10
C LYS A 469 -32.36 31.68 23.25
N PHE A 470 -31.70 30.51 23.30
CA PHE A 470 -32.37 29.22 23.14
C PHE A 470 -33.42 29.02 24.26
N LYS A 471 -34.44 28.16 24.06
CA LYS A 471 -35.27 27.70 25.17
C LYS A 471 -34.56 26.55 25.89
N ASN A 472 -34.81 26.38 27.20
CA ASN A 472 -34.05 25.44 28.03
C ASN A 472 -34.09 23.98 27.52
N GLY A 473 -35.17 23.54 26.88
CA GLY A 473 -35.27 22.20 26.28
C GLY A 473 -34.32 21.96 25.10
N ASP A 474 -34.07 22.98 24.27
CA ASP A 474 -33.19 22.89 23.11
C ASP A 474 -31.72 22.73 23.56
N VAL A 475 -31.35 23.46 24.61
CA VAL A 475 -30.00 23.42 25.21
C VAL A 475 -29.72 22.04 25.80
N VAL A 476 -30.68 21.43 26.51
CA VAL A 476 -30.52 20.07 27.06
C VAL A 476 -30.30 19.03 25.96
N THR A 477 -30.92 19.19 24.79
CA THR A 477 -30.74 18.28 23.65
C THR A 477 -29.33 18.39 23.05
N LEU A 478 -28.82 19.62 22.90
CA LEU A 478 -27.44 19.88 22.44
C LEU A 478 -26.38 19.37 23.44
N LEU A 479 -26.56 19.65 24.74
CA LEU A 479 -25.63 19.22 25.79
C LEU A 479 -25.59 17.70 26.00
N LYS A 480 -26.70 16.98 25.73
CA LYS A 480 -26.72 15.50 25.77
C LYS A 480 -25.93 14.86 24.62
N GLN A 481 -25.85 15.49 23.44
CA GLN A 481 -25.02 14.97 22.34
C GLN A 481 -23.55 15.38 22.46
N TRP A 482 -23.25 16.57 22.99
CA TRP A 482 -21.88 17.08 23.18
C TRP A 482 -21.60 17.28 24.67
N GLY A 483 -21.31 16.18 25.37
CA GLY A 483 -21.11 16.16 26.82
C GLY A 483 -20.07 17.17 27.34
N ASN A 484 -20.40 17.78 28.49
CA ASN A 484 -19.60 18.75 29.24
C ASN A 484 -19.18 20.01 28.47
N VAL A 485 -20.18 20.81 28.08
CA VAL A 485 -20.02 22.24 27.71
C VAL A 485 -20.82 23.08 28.72
N LYS A 486 -20.27 24.20 29.21
CA LYS A 486 -20.95 25.06 30.19
C LYS A 486 -21.73 26.22 29.52
N PRO A 487 -22.80 26.73 30.16
CA PRO A 487 -23.50 27.93 29.69
C PRO A 487 -22.59 29.17 29.73
N GLY A 488 -21.90 29.43 28.62
CA GLY A 488 -20.91 30.51 28.48
C GLY A 488 -19.88 30.23 27.37
N ASP A 489 -19.58 28.96 27.10
CA ASP A 489 -18.50 28.54 26.18
C ASP A 489 -18.83 28.73 24.67
N ILE A 490 -19.98 29.33 24.34
CA ILE A 490 -20.55 29.33 22.97
C ILE A 490 -19.89 30.41 22.09
N GLY A 491 -18.70 30.07 21.60
CA GLY A 491 -17.98 30.82 20.56
C GLY A 491 -18.66 30.83 19.19
N LYS A 492 -18.08 31.59 18.24
CA LYS A 492 -18.64 31.80 16.90
C LYS A 492 -18.78 30.49 16.10
N ILE A 493 -19.99 30.26 15.57
CA ILE A 493 -20.30 29.19 14.61
C ILE A 493 -19.97 29.66 13.18
N SER A 494 -19.48 28.78 12.31
CA SER A 494 -19.10 29.09 10.93
C SER A 494 -19.63 28.10 9.89
N GLU A 495 -20.23 28.66 8.83
CA GLU A 495 -20.85 28.03 7.65
C GLU A 495 -21.97 26.99 7.87
N ARG A 496 -22.94 27.04 6.94
CA ARG A 496 -24.19 26.28 6.96
C ARG A 496 -24.40 25.69 5.56
N LYS A 497 -24.15 24.39 5.39
CA LYS A 497 -24.58 23.64 4.21
C LYS A 497 -25.78 22.79 4.57
N GLU A 498 -26.84 22.93 3.79
CA GLU A 498 -28.03 22.08 3.88
C GLU A 498 -27.77 20.74 3.19
N ARG A 499 -28.33 19.68 3.76
CA ARG A 499 -28.47 18.36 3.17
C ARG A 499 -29.91 17.90 3.41
N LYS A 500 -30.43 17.02 2.55
CA LYS A 500 -31.68 16.30 2.85
C LYS A 500 -31.35 14.96 3.52
N ALA A 501 -32.16 14.55 4.48
CA ALA A 501 -32.18 13.17 4.98
C ALA A 501 -32.87 12.24 3.96
N SER A 502 -32.80 10.93 4.18
CA SER A 502 -33.43 9.91 3.32
C SER A 502 -34.96 10.02 3.24
N ASN A 503 -35.61 10.59 4.27
CA ASN A 503 -37.03 10.93 4.29
C ASN A 503 -37.35 12.30 3.65
N GLY A 504 -36.36 12.97 3.03
CA GLY A 504 -36.51 14.28 2.38
C GLY A 504 -36.40 15.50 3.30
N GLU A 505 -36.37 15.35 4.63
CA GLU A 505 -36.32 16.51 5.54
C GLU A 505 -34.99 17.29 5.46
N PRO A 506 -35.02 18.63 5.52
CA PRO A 506 -33.83 19.46 5.50
C PRO A 506 -33.06 19.42 6.83
N MET A 507 -31.77 19.12 6.73
CA MET A 507 -30.81 19.01 7.83
C MET A 507 -29.70 20.05 7.67
N HIS A 508 -29.33 20.74 8.75
CA HIS A 508 -28.20 21.66 8.78
C HIS A 508 -26.96 21.00 9.40
N ARG A 509 -25.82 21.07 8.71
CA ARG A 509 -24.50 20.77 9.30
C ARG A 509 -24.01 21.97 10.11
N VAL A 510 -23.52 21.73 11.32
CA VAL A 510 -22.92 22.71 12.23
C VAL A 510 -21.53 22.23 12.66
N ILE A 511 -20.57 23.13 12.81
CA ILE A 511 -19.20 22.81 13.24
C ILE A 511 -18.83 23.70 14.44
N PHE A 512 -18.29 23.09 15.50
CA PHE A 512 -17.87 23.76 16.73
C PHE A 512 -16.63 23.07 17.33
N ASN A 513 -15.54 23.81 17.56
CA ASN A 513 -14.26 23.28 18.07
C ASN A 513 -13.81 21.96 17.40
N GLY A 514 -13.89 21.89 16.07
CA GLY A 514 -13.56 20.70 15.26
C GLY A 514 -14.59 19.58 15.27
N LYS A 515 -15.54 19.56 16.21
CA LYS A 515 -16.66 18.60 16.23
C LYS A 515 -17.75 19.03 15.25
N VAL A 516 -18.42 18.04 14.66
CA VAL A 516 -19.45 18.22 13.63
C VAL A 516 -20.78 17.66 14.13
N GLY A 517 -21.85 18.43 14.00
CA GLY A 517 -23.23 18.02 14.28
C GLY A 517 -24.12 18.20 13.06
N VAL A 518 -25.23 17.47 13.01
CA VAL A 518 -26.23 17.54 11.92
C VAL A 518 -27.62 17.51 12.55
N PHE A 519 -28.42 18.55 12.31
CA PHE A 519 -29.68 18.79 13.04
C PHE A 519 -30.86 19.08 12.08
N PRO A 520 -32.09 18.61 12.37
CA PRO A 520 -33.28 18.98 11.61
C PRO A 520 -33.54 20.49 11.63
N ALA A 521 -33.88 21.07 10.47
CA ALA A 521 -34.08 22.52 10.34
C ALA A 521 -35.15 23.10 11.28
N LYS A 522 -36.16 22.29 11.64
CA LYS A 522 -37.25 22.64 12.58
C LYS A 522 -36.76 23.13 13.96
N ILE A 523 -35.57 22.71 14.40
CA ILE A 523 -34.99 23.14 15.69
C ILE A 523 -34.46 24.58 15.63
N ILE A 524 -34.15 25.10 14.43
CA ILE A 524 -33.61 26.46 14.23
C ILE A 524 -34.70 27.39 13.67
N THR A 525 -35.61 27.82 14.54
CA THR A 525 -36.74 28.69 14.15
C THR A 525 -36.30 30.12 13.79
N THR A 526 -36.35 30.45 12.50
CA THR A 526 -36.17 31.82 12.00
C THR A 526 -37.43 32.66 12.18
N VAL A 527 -37.34 33.75 12.94
CA VAL A 527 -38.40 34.77 13.04
C VAL A 527 -38.51 35.53 11.71
N LYS A 528 -39.73 35.69 11.17
CA LYS A 528 -39.98 36.51 9.96
C LYS A 528 -39.89 38.01 10.28
N PRO A 529 -39.36 38.85 9.38
CA PRO A 529 -39.38 40.31 9.56
C PRO A 529 -40.80 40.88 9.37
N GLN A 530 -41.18 41.82 10.23
CA GLN A 530 -42.34 42.71 10.05
C GLN A 530 -41.93 43.93 9.19
N PRO A 531 -42.86 44.55 8.44
CA PRO A 531 -42.57 45.70 7.58
C PRO A 531 -42.33 47.01 8.35
N ASN A 532 -41.73 47.99 7.65
CA ASN A 532 -41.31 49.27 8.23
C ASN A 532 -42.45 50.12 8.82
N ARG A 533 -42.16 50.82 9.92
CA ARG A 533 -42.70 52.15 10.20
C ARG A 533 -41.58 53.19 10.27
N LYS A 534 -41.83 54.34 9.67
CA LYS A 534 -41.07 55.60 9.70
C LYS A 534 -42.10 56.73 9.85
N PRO A 535 -41.72 57.97 10.22
CA PRO A 535 -40.54 58.39 10.99
C PRO A 535 -40.93 59.36 12.14
N LYS A 536 -39.94 59.94 12.84
CA LYS A 536 -39.94 61.38 13.14
C LYS A 536 -38.51 61.94 13.14
N ARG A 537 -38.37 63.27 13.12
CA ARG A 537 -37.13 64.03 12.91
C ARG A 537 -36.77 64.84 14.15
N GLU A 538 -35.49 65.15 14.30
CA GLU A 538 -34.96 66.52 14.53
C GLU A 538 -33.48 66.53 14.05
N ASN A 539 -33.15 67.39 13.09
CA ASN A 539 -32.55 68.74 13.22
C ASN A 539 -31.08 68.70 13.71
N LYS A 540 -30.08 68.94 12.84
CA LYS A 540 -29.50 70.26 12.40
C LYS A 540 -28.32 70.66 13.31
N ASP A 541 -27.24 71.31 12.87
CA ASP A 541 -26.71 71.64 11.52
C ASP A 541 -25.15 71.73 11.58
N PRO A 542 -24.40 71.94 10.47
CA PRO A 542 -22.95 71.64 10.39
C PRO A 542 -22.01 72.86 10.26
N GLN A 543 -20.69 72.64 10.43
CA GLN A 543 -19.64 73.51 9.86
C GLN A 543 -18.38 72.75 9.40
N GLN A 544 -17.87 73.15 8.20
CA GLN A 544 -16.46 73.21 7.73
C GLN A 544 -15.61 71.89 7.67
N LEU A 545 -14.85 71.50 6.63
CA LEU A 545 -14.08 72.12 5.51
C LEU A 545 -12.83 72.94 5.93
N ALA A 546 -11.59 72.68 5.47
CA ALA A 546 -11.02 71.49 4.78
C ALA A 546 -9.57 71.15 5.28
N LEU A 547 -8.39 71.48 4.70
CA LEU A 547 -7.99 71.98 3.37
C LEU A 547 -6.46 71.72 3.10
N LEU A 548 -6.11 70.70 2.29
CA LEU A 548 -4.72 70.36 1.82
C LEU A 548 -3.67 70.06 2.95
N GLY A 549 -2.43 69.60 2.71
CA GLY A 549 -1.68 69.28 1.48
C GLY A 549 -0.40 68.43 1.76
N ALA A 550 0.46 68.22 0.76
CA ALA A 550 1.57 67.23 0.82
C ALA A 550 2.98 67.82 1.07
N ALA A 551 3.89 67.03 1.66
CA ALA A 551 5.33 67.32 1.77
C ALA A 551 6.21 66.04 1.71
N LYS A 552 7.54 66.19 1.53
CA LYS A 552 8.46 65.09 1.16
C LYS A 552 9.68 64.90 2.11
N SER A 553 9.98 63.62 2.40
CA SER A 553 11.34 63.02 2.44
C SER A 553 12.33 63.30 3.59
N LYS A 554 13.37 62.43 3.60
CA LYS A 554 14.74 62.55 4.19
C LYS A 554 14.99 62.25 5.69
N ASN A 555 15.66 61.11 5.88
CA ASN A 555 16.73 60.80 6.85
C ASN A 555 17.21 61.91 7.81
N ARG A 556 17.33 61.56 9.10
CA ARG A 556 18.67 61.48 9.74
C ARG A 556 18.69 60.60 10.99
N SER A 557 19.89 60.22 11.41
CA SER A 557 20.22 59.34 12.54
C SER A 557 20.48 60.11 13.83
N LYS A 558 20.34 59.43 14.99
CA LYS A 558 21.44 59.30 15.97
C LYS A 558 21.19 58.23 17.04
N LYS A 559 22.28 57.90 17.75
CA LYS A 559 22.43 56.85 18.77
C LYS A 559 21.75 57.22 20.09
N GLN A 560 21.37 56.23 20.90
CA GLN A 560 22.04 56.00 22.20
C GLN A 560 21.79 54.59 22.75
N LYS A 561 22.69 54.11 23.63
CA LYS A 561 22.57 52.86 24.39
C LYS A 561 22.15 53.18 25.83
N ILE A 562 21.25 52.40 26.42
CA ILE A 562 21.32 52.00 27.85
C ILE A 562 20.87 50.54 27.93
N VAL A 563 21.50 49.75 28.82
CA VAL A 563 21.10 48.39 29.19
C VAL A 563 21.23 48.26 30.72
N PRO A 564 20.19 47.74 31.41
CA PRO A 564 20.44 46.93 32.60
C PRO A 564 19.98 45.48 32.42
N LYS A 565 20.87 44.57 32.81
CA LYS A 565 20.63 43.15 33.05
C LYS A 565 19.48 42.95 34.05
N ILE A 566 18.58 41.99 33.80
CA ILE A 566 17.82 41.30 34.85
C ILE A 566 18.30 39.85 34.91
N LYS A 567 18.40 39.31 36.13
CA LYS A 567 19.07 38.03 36.43
C LYS A 567 18.22 36.83 35.99
N LYS A 568 18.85 35.79 35.43
CA LYS A 568 18.25 34.44 35.38
C LYS A 568 18.39 33.78 36.74
N THR A 569 17.28 33.42 37.38
CA THR A 569 17.24 32.47 38.50
C THR A 569 16.79 31.10 37.98
N VAL A 570 17.51 30.05 38.36
CA VAL A 570 17.25 28.67 37.93
C VAL A 570 16.83 27.84 39.15
N PRO A 571 15.61 27.28 39.19
CA PRO A 571 15.23 26.29 40.19
C PRO A 571 16.01 24.99 39.95
N LYS A 572 16.74 24.50 40.97
CA LYS A 572 17.41 23.19 40.91
C LYS A 572 16.36 22.08 40.91
N LYS A 573 16.42 21.13 39.95
CA LYS A 573 15.75 19.84 40.12
C LYS A 573 16.43 19.08 41.27
N LYS A 574 15.65 18.60 42.26
CA LYS A 574 16.12 17.51 43.13
C LYS A 574 16.07 16.20 42.34
N GLN A 575 17.09 15.37 42.51
CA GLN A 575 17.01 13.95 42.16
C GLN A 575 16.34 13.22 43.32
N ASN A 576 15.28 12.45 43.05
CA ASN A 576 14.89 11.31 43.87
C ASN A 576 15.03 10.08 42.96
N GLY A 577 15.83 9.10 43.38
CA GLY A 577 15.89 7.81 42.69
C GLY A 577 14.69 6.95 43.07
N LEU A 578 14.20 6.16 42.13
CA LEU A 578 13.28 5.05 42.41
C LEU A 578 14.10 3.76 42.45
N LYS A 579 13.93 2.98 43.52
CA LYS A 579 14.54 1.66 43.67
C LYS A 579 13.82 0.63 42.79
N ALA A 580 14.48 -0.51 42.57
CA ALA A 580 13.78 -1.72 42.15
C ALA A 580 12.72 -2.12 43.20
N VAL A 581 11.71 -2.87 42.76
CA VAL A 581 10.73 -3.54 43.62
C VAL A 581 10.90 -5.03 43.36
N GLU A 582 11.24 -5.77 44.41
CA GLU A 582 11.35 -7.22 44.38
C GLU A 582 9.95 -7.85 44.49
N THR A 583 9.77 -9.03 43.89
CA THR A 583 8.51 -9.77 43.90
C THR A 583 8.56 -10.88 44.93
N GLU A 584 7.67 -10.87 45.92
CA GLU A 584 7.40 -12.01 46.80
C GLU A 584 5.89 -12.32 46.87
N PRO A 585 5.51 -13.57 47.16
CA PRO A 585 4.17 -14.09 46.88
C PRO A 585 3.16 -13.88 48.01
N ILE A 586 1.87 -14.05 47.70
CA ILE A 586 0.80 -14.19 48.69
C ILE A 586 0.14 -15.56 48.51
N ASN A 587 -0.08 -16.25 49.64
CA ASN A 587 -0.54 -17.64 49.71
C ASN A 587 -2.07 -17.74 49.92
N THR A 588 -2.58 -18.96 50.04
CA THR A 588 -3.98 -19.37 49.88
C THR A 588 -4.82 -19.40 51.16
N ALA A 589 -6.12 -19.74 51.00
CA ALA A 589 -7.15 -20.01 52.02
C ALA A 589 -7.73 -18.76 52.75
N THR A 590 -8.93 -18.79 53.34
CA THR A 590 -9.94 -19.86 53.58
C THR A 590 -11.34 -19.43 53.13
N GLY A 591 -12.20 -20.37 52.70
CA GLY A 591 -13.60 -20.09 52.31
C GLY A 591 -14.62 -20.11 53.46
N LYS A 592 -15.88 -19.75 53.13
CA LYS A 592 -17.07 -20.02 53.96
C LYS A 592 -18.33 -20.06 53.09
N GLU A 593 -19.06 -21.17 53.12
CA GLU A 593 -20.36 -21.33 52.44
C GLU A 593 -21.50 -20.77 53.29
N VAL A 594 -22.52 -20.19 52.65
CA VAL A 594 -23.92 -20.20 53.14
C VAL A 594 -24.85 -20.36 51.93
N SER A 595 -25.87 -21.20 52.09
CA SER A 595 -26.89 -21.54 51.10
C SER A 595 -27.93 -20.45 50.85
N GLY A 596 -28.64 -20.54 49.71
CA GLY A 596 -29.87 -19.78 49.46
C GLY A 596 -30.13 -19.50 47.99
N GLY A 597 -31.08 -20.22 47.37
CA GLY A 597 -31.33 -20.13 45.93
C GLY A 597 -32.19 -18.93 45.51
N THR A 598 -31.78 -18.26 44.43
CA THR A 598 -32.68 -17.69 43.38
C THR A 598 -31.83 -17.27 42.18
N SER A 599 -32.40 -17.34 40.97
CA SER A 599 -31.68 -17.02 39.74
C SER A 599 -31.35 -15.53 39.64
N ARG A 600 -30.09 -15.16 39.89
CA ARG A 600 -29.55 -13.85 39.50
C ARG A 600 -29.12 -13.89 38.05
N ALA A 601 -29.87 -13.19 37.19
CA ALA A 601 -29.46 -12.94 35.82
C ALA A 601 -28.11 -12.20 35.78
N ALA A 602 -27.29 -12.50 34.77
CA ALA A 602 -26.04 -11.78 34.54
C ALA A 602 -26.32 -10.27 34.39
N VAL A 603 -25.58 -9.44 35.12
CA VAL A 603 -25.80 -7.99 35.11
C VAL A 603 -25.23 -7.41 33.82
N SER A 604 -26.09 -7.21 32.83
CA SER A 604 -25.74 -6.59 31.56
C SER A 604 -25.11 -5.22 31.76
N VAL A 605 -23.83 -5.07 31.40
CA VAL A 605 -23.18 -3.76 31.32
C VAL A 605 -23.74 -3.02 30.10
N PRO A 606 -24.35 -1.83 30.25
CA PRO A 606 -25.06 -1.18 29.15
C PRO A 606 -24.07 -0.66 28.07
N PRO A 607 -24.33 -0.89 26.77
CA PRO A 607 -23.40 -0.59 25.69
C PRO A 607 -23.33 0.91 25.33
N SER A 608 -22.92 1.78 26.27
CA SER A 608 -22.68 3.21 25.98
C SER A 608 -21.81 4.00 26.99
N LYS A 609 -20.51 3.68 27.08
CA LYS A 609 -19.48 4.69 27.43
C LYS A 609 -18.38 4.72 26.37
N ARG A 610 -18.42 5.72 25.48
CA ARG A 610 -17.40 5.90 24.42
C ARG A 610 -16.12 6.52 24.97
N GLY A 611 -15.25 5.66 25.50
CA GLY A 611 -13.81 5.90 25.62
C GLY A 611 -13.08 4.62 25.24
N ASN A 612 -12.42 4.58 24.09
CA ASN A 612 -11.70 3.39 23.60
C ASN A 612 -10.35 3.18 24.31
N ILE A 613 -10.26 3.60 25.58
CA ILE A 613 -9.07 3.50 26.42
C ILE A 613 -9.56 2.94 27.75
N LEU A 614 -9.24 1.67 27.99
CA LEU A 614 -9.41 0.99 29.26
C LEU A 614 -8.04 0.97 29.96
N THR A 615 -8.02 1.16 31.27
CA THR A 615 -6.81 0.89 32.06
C THR A 615 -6.54 -0.62 32.13
N ALA A 616 -5.29 -1.00 32.39
CA ALA A 616 -4.95 -2.41 32.59
C ALA A 616 -5.72 -3.06 33.77
N SER A 617 -6.12 -2.26 34.78
CA SER A 617 -6.96 -2.72 35.89
C SER A 617 -8.43 -2.91 35.50
N GLU A 618 -8.97 -2.10 34.56
CA GLU A 618 -10.31 -2.33 34.03
C GLU A 618 -10.35 -3.56 33.12
N VAL A 619 -9.31 -3.79 32.31
CA VAL A 619 -9.17 -5.02 31.50
C VAL A 619 -8.96 -6.25 32.39
N GLY A 620 -8.15 -6.15 33.44
CA GLY A 620 -7.94 -7.23 34.41
C GLY A 620 -9.16 -7.53 35.31
N ALA A 621 -10.19 -6.68 35.27
CA ALA A 621 -11.47 -6.88 35.94
C ALA A 621 -12.63 -7.16 34.95
N MET A 622 -12.33 -7.47 33.69
CA MET A 622 -13.32 -7.92 32.71
C MET A 622 -13.54 -9.43 32.80
N GLU A 623 -14.76 -9.81 33.11
CA GLU A 623 -15.27 -11.17 32.93
C GLU A 623 -15.65 -11.38 31.45
N PHE A 624 -15.37 -12.57 30.92
CA PHE A 624 -15.67 -12.96 29.54
C PHE A 624 -16.51 -14.24 29.55
N GLU A 625 -17.50 -14.34 28.67
CA GLU A 625 -18.24 -15.61 28.49
C GLU A 625 -17.30 -16.66 27.88
N ILE A 626 -16.98 -17.70 28.66
CA ILE A 626 -16.22 -18.88 28.24
C ILE A 626 -17.15 -20.05 27.91
N LEU A 627 -16.70 -20.96 27.04
CA LEU A 627 -17.37 -22.25 26.86
C LEU A 627 -16.96 -23.16 28.02
N GLN A 628 -17.95 -23.63 28.79
CA GLN A 628 -17.76 -24.71 29.76
C GLN A 628 -17.83 -26.03 29.01
N LEU A 629 -16.67 -26.52 28.59
CA LEU A 629 -16.53 -27.74 27.81
C LEU A 629 -16.56 -28.99 28.71
N ASP A 630 -17.05 -30.07 28.15
CA ASP A 630 -17.21 -31.39 28.75
C ASP A 630 -16.98 -32.48 27.68
N GLU A 631 -17.15 -33.76 28.03
CA GLU A 631 -17.02 -34.90 27.10
C GLU A 631 -15.63 -34.99 26.40
N GLY A 632 -14.57 -34.41 26.99
CA GLY A 632 -13.21 -34.37 26.45
C GLY A 632 -12.98 -33.30 25.38
N TRP A 633 -13.87 -32.31 25.23
CA TRP A 633 -13.68 -31.20 24.27
C TRP A 633 -12.76 -30.11 24.85
N GLU A 634 -12.70 -30.01 26.18
CA GLU A 634 -11.69 -29.33 26.98
C GLU A 634 -10.27 -29.72 26.56
N ASN A 635 -10.01 -31.01 26.29
CA ASN A 635 -8.68 -31.49 25.87
C ASN A 635 -8.27 -30.97 24.49
N LEU A 636 -9.23 -30.62 23.62
CA LEU A 636 -8.97 -30.04 22.30
C LEU A 636 -8.88 -28.51 22.35
N PHE A 637 -9.79 -27.85 23.06
CA PHE A 637 -10.00 -26.40 22.98
C PHE A 637 -9.54 -25.61 24.21
N GLN A 638 -9.18 -26.28 25.31
CA GLN A 638 -8.82 -25.70 26.60
C GLN A 638 -9.96 -24.85 27.17
N THR A 639 -9.74 -23.56 27.49
CA THR A 639 -10.74 -22.66 28.09
C THR A 639 -11.08 -21.49 27.17
N PRO A 640 -11.80 -21.72 26.04
CA PRO A 640 -12.01 -20.71 25.02
C PRO A 640 -13.13 -19.71 25.37
N ALA A 641 -12.98 -18.47 24.92
CA ALA A 641 -14.10 -17.52 24.90
C ALA A 641 -15.16 -17.95 23.88
N LYS A 642 -16.43 -17.67 24.17
CA LYS A 642 -17.60 -18.07 23.37
C LYS A 642 -17.60 -17.55 21.92
N ASN A 643 -16.93 -16.42 21.67
CA ASN A 643 -16.73 -15.82 20.36
C ASN A 643 -15.35 -16.13 19.73
N MET A 644 -14.64 -17.16 20.21
CA MET A 644 -13.40 -17.67 19.61
C MET A 644 -13.59 -17.96 18.11
N ASN A 645 -12.68 -17.46 17.28
CA ASN A 645 -12.68 -17.75 15.85
C ASN A 645 -11.64 -18.83 15.52
N MET A 646 -11.96 -19.70 14.56
CA MET A 646 -11.18 -20.90 14.27
C MET A 646 -10.90 -21.11 12.78
N ALA A 647 -9.75 -21.69 12.46
CA ALA A 647 -9.43 -22.18 11.11
C ALA A 647 -9.13 -23.68 11.15
N VAL A 648 -9.77 -24.47 10.30
CA VAL A 648 -9.67 -25.94 10.27
C VAL A 648 -9.17 -26.41 8.89
N TRP A 649 -8.16 -27.27 8.84
CA TRP A 649 -7.74 -27.92 7.59
C TRP A 649 -7.25 -29.35 7.77
N ALA A 650 -7.35 -30.14 6.70
CA ALA A 650 -7.03 -31.57 6.66
C ALA A 650 -6.75 -32.02 5.21
N GLY A 651 -5.99 -33.10 5.06
CA GLY A 651 -5.84 -33.80 3.78
C GLY A 651 -7.19 -34.35 3.25
N PRO A 652 -7.36 -34.52 1.92
CA PRO A 652 -8.53 -35.17 1.36
C PRO A 652 -8.82 -36.53 2.02
N LYS A 653 -10.11 -36.88 2.15
CA LYS A 653 -10.62 -38.11 2.81
C LYS A 653 -10.27 -38.32 4.31
N ASN A 654 -9.53 -37.42 4.99
CA ASN A 654 -9.22 -37.51 6.43
C ASN A 654 -10.39 -37.17 7.40
N GLY A 655 -11.65 -37.24 6.97
CA GLY A 655 -12.82 -37.02 7.84
C GLY A 655 -13.24 -35.56 8.12
N LYS A 656 -12.48 -34.55 7.68
CA LYS A 656 -12.67 -33.11 7.94
C LYS A 656 -14.11 -32.62 8.16
N THR A 657 -15.01 -32.84 7.19
CA THR A 657 -16.42 -32.40 7.29
C THR A 657 -17.19 -33.15 8.38
N VAL A 658 -16.94 -34.45 8.62
CA VAL A 658 -17.59 -35.17 9.74
C VAL A 658 -17.09 -34.64 11.08
N SER A 659 -15.80 -34.32 11.19
CA SER A 659 -15.21 -33.71 12.39
C SER A 659 -15.75 -32.31 12.66
N CYS A 660 -15.89 -31.48 11.62
CA CYS A 660 -16.54 -30.17 11.75
C CYS A 660 -18.02 -30.30 12.15
N LEU A 661 -18.74 -31.30 11.63
CA LEU A 661 -20.13 -31.59 12.00
C LEU A 661 -20.27 -32.17 13.41
N GLN A 662 -19.29 -32.94 13.91
CA GLN A 662 -19.22 -33.35 15.33
C GLN A 662 -19.07 -32.14 16.25
N ILE A 663 -18.12 -31.24 15.94
CA ILE A 663 -17.93 -29.99 16.71
C ILE A 663 -19.20 -29.13 16.65
N ALA A 664 -19.82 -28.96 15.47
CA ALA A 664 -21.06 -28.19 15.32
C ALA A 664 -22.23 -28.81 16.11
N SER A 665 -22.40 -30.13 16.05
CA SER A 665 -23.42 -30.88 16.78
C SER A 665 -23.25 -30.74 18.29
N TYR A 666 -22.01 -30.72 18.78
CA TYR A 666 -21.67 -30.45 20.16
C TYR A 666 -21.91 -28.98 20.56
N PHE A 667 -21.48 -28.01 19.75
CA PHE A 667 -21.64 -26.57 20.00
C PHE A 667 -23.10 -26.10 20.10
N THR A 668 -24.07 -26.90 19.59
CA THR A 668 -25.50 -26.65 19.84
C THR A 668 -25.90 -26.62 21.33
N LYS A 669 -25.06 -27.18 22.24
CA LYS A 669 -25.18 -27.00 23.70
C LYS A 669 -25.14 -25.53 24.13
N PHE A 670 -24.34 -24.69 23.46
CA PHE A 670 -24.01 -23.34 23.89
C PHE A 670 -24.69 -22.23 23.08
N GLY A 671 -25.37 -22.57 21.98
CA GLY A 671 -26.21 -21.63 21.22
C GLY A 671 -26.57 -22.11 19.80
N PRO A 672 -27.36 -21.31 19.06
CA PRO A 672 -27.73 -21.59 17.68
C PRO A 672 -26.48 -21.73 16.78
N THR A 673 -26.40 -22.82 16.03
CA THR A 673 -25.25 -23.17 15.19
C THR A 673 -25.66 -23.28 13.73
N LEU A 674 -25.06 -22.47 12.87
CA LEU A 674 -25.29 -22.47 11.42
C LEU A 674 -24.12 -23.15 10.69
N TYR A 675 -24.40 -24.21 9.93
CA TYR A 675 -23.42 -24.90 9.10
C TYR A 675 -23.67 -24.64 7.61
N ASN A 676 -22.71 -24.00 6.94
CA ASN A 676 -22.78 -23.72 5.51
C ASN A 676 -21.95 -24.72 4.70
N PHE A 677 -22.61 -25.57 3.92
CA PHE A 677 -21.99 -26.46 2.92
C PHE A 677 -21.76 -25.72 1.58
N ALA A 678 -20.99 -24.63 1.62
CA ALA A 678 -20.72 -23.77 0.47
C ALA A 678 -20.02 -24.51 -0.70
N ASP A 679 -19.30 -25.61 -0.41
CA ASP A 679 -18.58 -26.42 -1.40
C ASP A 679 -19.39 -27.61 -1.93
N GLN A 680 -19.98 -28.40 -1.02
CA GLN A 680 -20.60 -29.69 -1.36
C GLN A 680 -22.13 -29.60 -1.60
N GLY A 681 -22.78 -28.53 -1.15
CA GLY A 681 -24.23 -28.38 -1.18
C GLY A 681 -24.99 -29.44 -0.37
N ILE A 682 -26.31 -29.52 -0.58
CA ILE A 682 -27.14 -30.60 -0.04
C ILE A 682 -27.16 -31.76 -1.04
N SER A 683 -26.70 -32.92 -0.60
CA SER A 683 -26.58 -34.14 -1.40
C SER A 683 -26.79 -35.38 -0.52
N LEU A 684 -26.79 -36.58 -1.12
CA LEU A 684 -26.92 -37.83 -0.37
C LEU A 684 -25.74 -38.07 0.59
N SER A 685 -24.53 -37.59 0.26
CA SER A 685 -23.37 -37.68 1.14
C SER A 685 -23.47 -36.71 2.32
N THR A 686 -23.76 -35.42 2.08
CA THR A 686 -23.92 -34.46 3.20
C THR A 686 -25.10 -34.83 4.11
N LYS A 687 -26.20 -35.35 3.55
CA LYS A 687 -27.32 -35.94 4.34
C LYS A 687 -26.89 -37.12 5.22
N LYS A 688 -25.98 -37.99 4.75
CA LYS A 688 -25.41 -39.08 5.57
C LYS A 688 -24.50 -38.54 6.68
N LEU A 689 -23.65 -37.54 6.38
CA LEU A 689 -22.71 -36.95 7.34
C LEU A 689 -23.43 -36.20 8.48
N ILE A 690 -24.47 -35.42 8.16
CA ILE A 690 -25.33 -34.73 9.14
C ILE A 690 -25.97 -35.76 10.10
N LYS A 691 -26.48 -36.88 9.58
CA LYS A 691 -27.02 -37.98 10.39
C LYS A 691 -25.97 -38.66 11.28
N LEU A 692 -24.78 -38.88 10.73
CA LEU A 692 -23.68 -39.53 11.46
C LEU A 692 -23.14 -38.67 12.61
N SER A 693 -23.20 -37.35 12.50
CA SER A 693 -22.88 -36.43 13.62
C SER A 693 -24.04 -36.17 14.59
N GLY A 694 -25.24 -36.74 14.33
CA GLY A 694 -26.46 -36.47 15.09
C GLY A 694 -26.95 -35.02 15.00
N LEU A 695 -26.45 -34.23 14.04
CA LEU A 695 -26.81 -32.82 13.89
C LEU A 695 -28.28 -32.64 13.47
N ASP A 696 -28.88 -33.61 12.77
CA ASP A 696 -30.31 -33.62 12.44
C ASP A 696 -31.23 -33.80 13.67
N GLN A 697 -30.67 -34.10 14.84
CA GLN A 697 -31.41 -34.30 16.10
C GLN A 697 -31.31 -33.08 17.03
N LYS A 698 -30.56 -32.02 16.64
CA LYS A 698 -30.33 -30.84 17.48
C LYS A 698 -31.28 -29.70 17.08
N GLN A 699 -32.13 -29.26 18.01
CA GLN A 699 -33.09 -28.17 17.75
C GLN A 699 -32.41 -26.81 17.46
N ASN A 700 -31.18 -26.61 17.92
CA ASN A 700 -30.36 -25.42 17.69
C ASN A 700 -29.47 -25.51 16.43
N ALA A 701 -29.63 -26.53 15.57
CA ALA A 701 -28.84 -26.69 14.35
C ALA A 701 -29.57 -26.15 13.11
N TYR A 702 -28.84 -25.35 12.33
CA TYR A 702 -29.29 -24.75 11.09
C TYR A 702 -28.28 -25.08 9.98
N VAL A 703 -28.77 -25.31 8.76
CA VAL A 703 -27.94 -25.68 7.62
C VAL A 703 -28.28 -24.77 6.43
N THR A 704 -27.24 -24.30 5.75
CA THR A 704 -27.35 -23.51 4.51
C THR A 704 -26.35 -23.99 3.47
N THR A 705 -26.48 -23.46 2.24
CA THR A 705 -25.56 -23.64 1.12
C THR A 705 -25.32 -22.30 0.41
N SER A 706 -25.29 -21.20 1.16
CA SER A 706 -25.04 -19.86 0.63
C SER A 706 -23.63 -19.78 0.03
N VAL A 707 -23.54 -19.41 -1.25
CA VAL A 707 -22.26 -19.32 -1.99
C VAL A 707 -21.81 -17.88 -2.24
N THR A 708 -22.64 -16.89 -1.94
CA THR A 708 -22.25 -15.47 -1.95
C THR A 708 -22.21 -14.87 -0.54
N LEU A 709 -21.40 -13.84 -0.35
CA LEU A 709 -21.23 -13.16 0.94
C LEU A 709 -22.52 -12.44 1.39
N GLU A 710 -23.39 -12.05 0.44
CA GLU A 710 -24.67 -11.42 0.73
C GLU A 710 -25.69 -12.44 1.26
N ASP A 711 -25.80 -13.61 0.61
CA ASP A 711 -26.66 -14.70 1.09
C ASP A 711 -26.23 -15.14 2.51
N LEU A 712 -24.92 -15.28 2.73
CA LEU A 712 -24.37 -15.61 4.05
C LEU A 712 -24.65 -14.50 5.09
N HIS A 713 -24.62 -13.22 4.70
CA HIS A 713 -25.05 -12.13 5.58
C HIS A 713 -26.53 -12.21 5.93
N GLN A 714 -27.40 -12.66 5.02
CA GLN A 714 -28.83 -12.82 5.25
C GLN A 714 -29.13 -14.03 6.13
N ASP A 715 -28.51 -15.19 5.88
CA ASP A 715 -28.62 -16.39 6.72
C ASP A 715 -28.22 -16.09 8.18
N ILE A 716 -27.09 -15.38 8.39
CA ILE A 716 -26.64 -14.99 9.73
C ILE A 716 -27.62 -14.00 10.39
N GLN A 717 -28.22 -13.09 9.65
CA GLN A 717 -29.24 -12.17 10.18
C GLN A 717 -30.57 -12.86 10.50
N GLN A 718 -30.94 -13.90 9.75
CA GLN A 718 -32.17 -14.67 9.97
C GLN A 718 -32.06 -15.66 11.13
N VAL A 719 -30.91 -16.35 11.26
CA VAL A 719 -30.69 -17.37 12.31
C VAL A 719 -30.16 -16.75 13.61
N ASN A 720 -29.48 -15.60 13.55
CA ASN A 720 -28.73 -14.99 14.65
C ASN A 720 -27.82 -16.01 15.39
N PRO A 721 -26.89 -16.67 14.67
CA PRO A 721 -26.11 -17.79 15.20
C PRO A 721 -25.02 -17.36 16.19
N GLN A 722 -24.82 -18.20 17.22
CA GLN A 722 -23.67 -18.15 18.12
C GLN A 722 -22.41 -18.72 17.44
N PHE A 723 -22.58 -19.69 16.53
CA PHE A 723 -21.49 -20.36 15.80
C PHE A 723 -21.82 -20.48 14.31
N VAL A 724 -20.86 -20.12 13.44
CA VAL A 724 -20.99 -20.20 11.97
C VAL A 724 -19.84 -21.03 11.39
N PHE A 725 -20.16 -22.21 10.84
CA PHE A 725 -19.22 -23.06 10.12
C PHE A 725 -19.29 -22.81 8.62
N ILE A 726 -18.13 -22.69 7.96
CA ILE A 726 -18.05 -22.41 6.52
C ILE A 726 -17.19 -23.47 5.83
N ASP A 727 -17.85 -24.43 5.18
CA ASP A 727 -17.28 -25.63 4.54
C ASP A 727 -17.55 -25.61 3.03
N MET A 728 -16.73 -24.96 2.18
CA MET A 728 -15.39 -24.42 2.42
C MET A 728 -15.35 -22.89 2.32
N ILE A 729 -14.58 -22.21 3.18
CA ILE A 729 -14.28 -20.77 3.03
C ILE A 729 -13.56 -20.47 1.70
N ASN A 730 -12.89 -21.47 1.13
CA ASN A 730 -12.27 -21.42 -0.20
C ASN A 730 -13.24 -21.03 -1.32
N GLN A 731 -14.52 -21.42 -1.24
CA GLN A 731 -15.50 -21.04 -2.27
C GLN A 731 -15.70 -19.52 -2.32
N PHE A 732 -15.76 -18.85 -1.17
CA PHE A 732 -15.82 -17.39 -1.10
C PHE A 732 -14.49 -16.73 -1.54
N ILE A 733 -13.35 -17.31 -1.15
CA ILE A 733 -12.01 -16.82 -1.52
C ILE A 733 -11.78 -16.89 -3.03
N ASP A 734 -12.19 -17.98 -3.68
CA ASP A 734 -11.93 -18.22 -5.10
C ASP A 734 -13.00 -17.54 -6.00
N SER A 735 -14.25 -17.39 -5.54
CA SER A 735 -15.32 -16.65 -6.28
C SER A 735 -15.24 -15.13 -6.15
N THR A 736 -15.09 -14.59 -4.93
CA THR A 736 -15.10 -13.13 -4.68
C THR A 736 -13.69 -12.53 -4.64
N GLY A 737 -12.67 -13.36 -4.45
CA GLY A 737 -11.31 -12.90 -4.23
C GLY A 737 -11.05 -12.33 -2.84
N ILE A 738 -11.94 -12.48 -1.85
CA ILE A 738 -11.84 -11.86 -0.51
C ILE A 738 -10.53 -12.19 0.24
N LYS A 739 -10.05 -11.22 1.04
CA LYS A 739 -8.89 -11.33 1.93
C LYS A 739 -9.31 -11.60 3.37
N ALA A 740 -8.41 -12.21 4.15
CA ALA A 740 -8.61 -12.43 5.58
C ALA A 740 -9.02 -11.15 6.35
N HIS A 741 -8.41 -10.00 6.03
CA HIS A 741 -8.74 -8.74 6.69
C HIS A 741 -10.10 -8.15 6.24
N GLU A 742 -10.49 -8.35 4.99
CA GLU A 742 -11.81 -7.94 4.47
C GLU A 742 -12.92 -8.80 5.10
N PHE A 743 -12.71 -10.12 5.19
CA PHE A 743 -13.61 -11.02 5.89
C PHE A 743 -13.68 -10.71 7.40
N LYS A 744 -12.55 -10.36 8.03
CA LYS A 744 -12.53 -9.91 9.44
C LYS A 744 -13.33 -8.61 9.63
N ASP A 745 -13.29 -7.69 8.68
CA ASP A 745 -14.00 -6.42 8.74
C ASP A 745 -15.50 -6.55 8.41
N GLN A 746 -15.86 -7.45 7.49
CA GLN A 746 -17.25 -7.71 7.09
C GLN A 746 -18.01 -8.62 8.06
N PHE A 747 -17.36 -9.67 8.59
CA PHE A 747 -17.99 -10.69 9.43
C PHE A 747 -17.55 -10.58 10.89
N LEU A 748 -16.31 -10.95 11.23
CA LEU A 748 -15.85 -11.06 12.63
C LEU A 748 -16.00 -9.77 13.46
N ARG A 749 -15.84 -8.59 12.85
CA ARG A 749 -16.05 -7.28 13.50
C ARG A 749 -17.50 -6.80 13.49
N ARG A 750 -18.36 -7.38 12.64
CA ARG A 750 -19.77 -7.00 12.47
C ARG A 750 -20.70 -7.85 13.32
N TYR A 751 -20.32 -9.11 13.58
CA TYR A 751 -20.96 -10.04 14.49
C TYR A 751 -19.94 -10.43 15.58
N PRO A 752 -19.54 -9.48 16.47
CA PRO A 752 -18.45 -9.68 17.42
C PRO A 752 -18.74 -10.74 18.49
N ASP A 753 -20.01 -11.08 18.67
CA ASP A 753 -20.50 -12.08 19.61
C ASP A 753 -20.64 -13.48 18.95
N THR A 754 -20.46 -13.59 17.63
CA THR A 754 -20.55 -14.84 16.86
C THR A 754 -19.16 -15.43 16.60
N SER A 755 -19.00 -16.72 16.88
CA SER A 755 -17.81 -17.51 16.52
C SER A 755 -17.86 -17.93 15.05
N PHE A 756 -16.78 -17.70 14.30
CA PHE A 756 -16.62 -18.19 12.92
C PHE A 756 -15.60 -19.33 12.84
N ILE A 757 -16.01 -20.45 12.25
CA ILE A 757 -15.22 -21.66 12.05
C ILE A 757 -14.99 -21.82 10.53
N LEU A 758 -13.78 -21.49 10.09
CA LEU A 758 -13.40 -21.41 8.68
C LEU A 758 -12.72 -22.71 8.25
N VAL A 759 -13.42 -23.54 7.48
CA VAL A 759 -12.87 -24.82 7.00
C VAL A 759 -12.20 -24.60 5.64
N PHE A 760 -10.92 -24.92 5.52
CA PHE A 760 -10.10 -24.71 4.32
C PHE A 760 -9.81 -26.02 3.56
N GLU A 761 -9.61 -25.91 2.25
CA GLU A 761 -8.87 -26.88 1.43
C GLU A 761 -7.38 -26.94 1.84
N VAL A 762 -6.62 -27.90 1.33
CA VAL A 762 -5.16 -27.98 1.50
C VAL A 762 -4.42 -28.00 0.16
N THR A 763 -3.16 -27.58 0.20
CA THR A 763 -2.18 -27.76 -0.88
C THR A 763 -1.63 -29.19 -0.87
N LYS A 764 -0.85 -29.54 -1.90
CA LYS A 764 -0.12 -30.82 -1.96
C LYS A 764 0.90 -30.98 -0.82
N ASP A 765 1.31 -29.87 -0.21
CA ASP A 765 2.32 -29.81 0.86
C ASP A 765 1.67 -29.80 2.26
N GLY A 766 0.43 -30.29 2.41
CA GLY A 766 -0.32 -30.41 3.67
C GLY A 766 -0.84 -29.09 4.28
N ASN A 767 -0.26 -27.96 3.90
CA ASN A 767 -0.66 -26.62 4.36
C ASN A 767 -2.03 -26.22 3.79
N PHE A 768 -2.82 -25.42 4.50
CA PHE A 768 -4.10 -24.94 3.98
C PHE A 768 -3.95 -24.12 2.68
N LYS A 769 -4.91 -24.26 1.76
CA LYS A 769 -4.97 -23.55 0.48
C LYS A 769 -5.46 -22.12 0.71
N GLY A 770 -4.57 -21.23 1.10
CA GLY A 770 -4.93 -19.83 1.33
C GLY A 770 -3.74 -18.89 1.51
N ASP A 771 -4.06 -17.64 1.83
CA ASP A 771 -3.08 -16.65 2.29
C ASP A 771 -2.74 -16.91 3.77
N GLN A 772 -1.47 -16.84 4.16
CA GLN A 772 -1.06 -17.03 5.57
C GLN A 772 -1.69 -15.98 6.50
N ALA A 773 -2.13 -14.83 5.97
CA ALA A 773 -2.93 -13.84 6.69
C ALA A 773 -4.21 -14.40 7.34
N TRP A 774 -4.78 -15.50 6.82
CA TRP A 774 -5.95 -16.15 7.43
C TRP A 774 -5.65 -16.75 8.82
N THR A 775 -4.41 -17.18 9.09
CA THR A 775 -4.01 -17.66 10.44
C THR A 775 -3.98 -16.56 11.49
N HIS A 776 -3.91 -15.29 11.07
CA HIS A 776 -3.79 -14.13 11.97
C HIS A 776 -5.14 -13.45 12.25
N VAL A 777 -6.23 -13.86 11.58
CA VAL A 777 -7.57 -13.31 11.84
C VAL A 777 -8.39 -14.14 12.80
N VAL A 778 -8.05 -15.42 12.96
CA VAL A 778 -8.61 -16.38 13.93
C VAL A 778 -7.83 -16.37 15.25
N ASP A 779 -8.33 -17.13 16.23
CA ASP A 779 -7.77 -17.25 17.58
C ASP A 779 -7.19 -18.65 17.84
N GLN A 780 -7.78 -19.71 17.25
CA GLN A 780 -7.29 -21.10 17.29
C GLN A 780 -7.15 -21.69 15.88
N LEU A 781 -6.11 -22.51 15.66
CA LEU A 781 -5.86 -23.27 14.44
C LEU A 781 -6.07 -24.75 14.73
N LEU A 782 -6.72 -25.48 13.84
CA LEU A 782 -7.00 -26.92 13.98
C LEU A 782 -6.48 -27.68 12.76
N THR A 783 -5.68 -28.72 13.01
CA THR A 783 -5.20 -29.66 11.98
C THR A 783 -5.75 -31.04 12.25
N LEU A 784 -6.20 -31.73 11.21
CA LEU A 784 -6.72 -33.10 11.29
C LEU A 784 -5.89 -34.01 10.39
N ASP A 785 -5.21 -34.97 11.00
CA ASP A 785 -4.45 -36.03 10.33
C ASP A 785 -4.90 -37.40 10.84
N ASN A 786 -5.24 -38.32 9.94
CA ASN A 786 -5.60 -39.70 10.27
C ASN A 786 -6.64 -39.83 11.42
N TYR A 787 -7.64 -38.94 11.42
CA TYR A 787 -8.72 -38.84 12.41
C TYR A 787 -8.32 -38.38 13.83
N ILE A 788 -7.10 -37.89 14.02
CA ILE A 788 -6.66 -37.18 15.22
C ILE A 788 -6.61 -35.69 14.89
N MET A 789 -7.29 -34.87 15.71
CA MET A 789 -7.32 -33.42 15.55
C MET A 789 -6.43 -32.76 16.60
N ASP A 790 -5.41 -32.03 16.16
CA ASP A 790 -4.64 -31.12 17.01
C ASP A 790 -5.27 -29.72 16.98
N SER A 791 -5.13 -28.96 18.06
CA SER A 791 -5.38 -27.53 18.10
C SER A 791 -4.16 -26.75 18.60
N LYS A 792 -4.00 -25.53 18.10
CA LYS A 792 -2.95 -24.60 18.51
C LYS A 792 -3.37 -23.15 18.32
N GLY A 793 -3.23 -22.33 19.35
CA GLY A 793 -3.56 -20.91 19.27
C GLY A 793 -3.50 -20.19 20.60
N ARG A 794 -4.39 -19.22 20.80
CA ARG A 794 -4.36 -18.31 21.95
C ARG A 794 -4.75 -18.96 23.27
N TYR A 795 -5.53 -20.03 23.22
CA TYR A 795 -5.96 -20.78 24.39
C TYR A 795 -5.02 -21.94 24.73
N GLY A 796 -3.88 -22.05 24.02
CA GLY A 796 -2.88 -23.11 24.20
C GLY A 796 -2.87 -24.11 23.05
N THR A 797 -2.51 -25.34 23.38
CA THR A 797 -2.54 -26.51 22.49
C THR A 797 -3.41 -27.61 23.10
N GLY A 798 -3.99 -28.45 22.26
CA GLY A 798 -4.81 -29.58 22.69
C GLY A 798 -4.92 -30.61 21.57
N GLU A 799 -5.39 -31.82 21.89
CA GLU A 799 -5.62 -32.86 20.88
C GLU A 799 -6.83 -33.74 21.23
N ARG A 800 -7.47 -34.30 20.19
CA ARG A 800 -8.61 -35.21 20.34
C ARG A 800 -8.70 -36.20 19.18
N ILE A 801 -9.01 -37.45 19.51
CA ILE A 801 -9.43 -38.47 18.54
C ILE A 801 -10.87 -38.16 18.10
N MET A 802 -11.06 -37.95 16.79
CA MET A 802 -12.37 -37.63 16.20
C MET A 802 -13.13 -38.88 15.73
N TRP A 803 -12.39 -39.96 15.43
CA TRP A 803 -12.96 -41.28 15.12
C TRP A 803 -11.99 -42.39 15.55
N ASP A 804 -12.42 -43.17 16.53
CA ASP A 804 -11.65 -44.25 17.18
C ASP A 804 -11.13 -45.33 16.22
N GLU A 805 -11.99 -45.98 15.44
CA GLU A 805 -11.56 -47.05 14.53
C GLU A 805 -10.65 -46.50 13.42
N GLY A 806 -10.88 -45.26 13.00
CA GLY A 806 -10.04 -44.55 12.04
C GLY A 806 -8.63 -44.30 12.59
N ALA A 807 -8.54 -43.67 13.76
CA ALA A 807 -7.26 -43.38 14.40
C ALA A 807 -6.48 -44.66 14.76
N LYS A 808 -7.16 -45.69 15.27
CA LYS A 808 -6.57 -47.04 15.49
C LYS A 808 -6.03 -47.66 14.20
N LYS A 809 -6.76 -47.56 13.09
CA LYS A 809 -6.38 -48.16 11.80
C LYS A 809 -5.23 -47.43 11.11
N TYR A 810 -5.22 -46.09 11.11
CA TYR A 810 -4.31 -45.29 10.29
C TYR A 810 -3.17 -44.62 11.08
N ASN A 811 -3.31 -44.41 12.40
CA ASN A 811 -2.24 -43.90 13.26
C ASN A 811 -2.19 -44.62 14.64
N PRO A 812 -1.99 -45.95 14.66
CA PRO A 812 -2.06 -46.75 15.90
C PRO A 812 -1.07 -46.32 16.98
N LYS A 813 0.10 -45.78 16.61
CA LYS A 813 1.11 -45.32 17.58
C LYS A 813 0.68 -44.06 18.31
N ARG A 814 0.18 -43.04 17.60
CA ARG A 814 -0.31 -41.81 18.24
C ARG A 814 -1.62 -42.06 18.99
N TYR A 815 -2.50 -42.91 18.46
CA TYR A 815 -3.69 -43.36 19.19
C TYR A 815 -3.32 -44.02 20.54
N ALA A 816 -2.37 -44.95 20.55
CA ALA A 816 -1.94 -45.62 21.78
C ALA A 816 -1.37 -44.61 22.78
N GLN A 817 -0.53 -43.66 22.33
CA GLN A 817 0.03 -42.61 23.19
C GLN A 817 -1.07 -41.74 23.83
N ILE A 818 -2.02 -41.20 23.05
CA ILE A 818 -3.10 -40.37 23.58
C ILE A 818 -3.92 -41.15 24.63
N MET A 819 -4.17 -42.45 24.41
CA MET A 819 -4.87 -43.30 25.37
C MET A 819 -4.03 -43.77 26.56
N GLU A 820 -2.72 -43.48 26.58
CA GLU A 820 -1.81 -43.65 27.72
C GLU A 820 -1.79 -42.35 28.54
N ASP A 821 -1.60 -41.21 27.87
CA ASP A 821 -1.59 -39.87 28.45
C ASP A 821 -2.94 -39.56 29.15
N LEU A 822 -4.07 -39.86 28.50
CA LEU A 822 -5.42 -39.72 29.09
C LEU A 822 -5.66 -40.63 30.29
N LYS A 823 -4.97 -41.77 30.42
CA LYS A 823 -5.06 -42.59 31.64
C LYS A 823 -4.28 -41.95 32.76
N GLN A 824 -3.08 -41.45 32.50
CA GLN A 824 -2.25 -40.79 33.52
C GLN A 824 -2.92 -39.52 34.05
N GLU A 825 -3.59 -38.74 33.18
CA GLU A 825 -4.42 -37.61 33.63
C GLU A 825 -5.56 -38.06 34.55
N ASN A 826 -6.33 -39.09 34.15
CA ASN A 826 -7.41 -39.63 34.99
C ASN A 826 -6.89 -40.20 36.33
N GLU A 827 -5.83 -41.02 36.31
CA GLU A 827 -5.19 -41.58 37.50
C GLU A 827 -4.64 -40.48 38.43
N SER A 828 -4.09 -39.38 37.89
CA SER A 828 -3.66 -38.23 38.69
C SER A 828 -4.80 -37.43 39.32
N SER A 829 -6.03 -37.58 38.82
CA SER A 829 -7.23 -36.86 39.30
C SER A 829 -8.11 -37.66 40.25
N ILE A 830 -7.86 -38.96 40.43
CA ILE A 830 -8.66 -39.86 41.28
C ILE A 830 -8.45 -39.59 42.79
N ASP A 831 -7.36 -38.92 43.17
CA ASP A 831 -7.05 -38.60 44.58
C ASP A 831 -7.86 -37.42 45.15
N THR A 832 -9.15 -37.31 44.77
CA THR A 832 -10.20 -36.69 45.61
C THR A 832 -11.63 -37.07 45.20
N LYS A 833 -12.40 -37.60 46.18
CA LYS A 833 -13.89 -37.71 46.25
C LYS A 833 -14.59 -38.85 45.48
N THR A 834 -14.78 -39.96 46.20
CA THR A 834 -16.07 -40.67 46.45
C THR A 834 -17.07 -40.89 45.30
N GLU A 835 -17.23 -42.18 44.97
CA GLU A 835 -18.35 -42.90 44.33
C GLU A 835 -19.65 -42.17 43.95
N ALA A 836 -20.05 -42.34 42.68
CA ALA A 836 -21.44 -42.42 42.23
C ALA A 836 -21.55 -43.46 41.08
N THR A 837 -22.70 -44.11 40.92
CA THR A 837 -22.82 -45.34 40.09
C THR A 837 -23.26 -45.10 38.62
N PRO A 838 -22.79 -45.93 37.65
CA PRO A 838 -23.04 -45.71 36.22
C PRO A 838 -24.27 -46.44 35.64
N LYS A 839 -25.11 -45.70 34.91
CA LYS A 839 -26.10 -46.14 33.89
C LYS A 839 -26.27 -44.98 32.89
N THR A 840 -26.57 -45.13 31.60
CA THR A 840 -26.99 -46.29 30.78
C THR A 840 -26.20 -46.39 29.46
N SER A 841 -26.22 -47.56 28.82
CA SER A 841 -25.64 -47.82 27.49
C SER A 841 -26.63 -47.60 26.33
N VAL A 842 -26.13 -47.16 25.18
CA VAL A 842 -26.74 -47.20 23.83
C VAL A 842 -25.62 -47.22 22.77
N PRO A 843 -25.84 -47.67 21.51
CA PRO A 843 -25.25 -48.94 21.11
C PRO A 843 -24.25 -48.90 19.96
N ASP A 844 -23.51 -50.00 19.83
CA ASP A 844 -22.59 -50.34 18.74
C ASP A 844 -23.30 -50.32 17.36
N LEU A 845 -22.81 -49.51 16.41
CA LEU A 845 -23.26 -49.51 15.01
C LEU A 845 -22.07 -49.56 14.05
N LYS A 846 -21.44 -50.73 13.98
CA LYS A 846 -20.47 -51.06 12.93
C LYS A 846 -21.13 -50.99 11.55
N TYR A 847 -20.66 -50.10 10.68
CA TYR A 847 -20.83 -50.27 9.24
C TYR A 847 -19.59 -49.86 8.45
N ASN A 848 -19.23 -50.69 7.48
CA ASN A 848 -18.05 -50.58 6.64
C ASN A 848 -18.44 -49.99 5.27
N PHE A 849 -17.59 -49.15 4.67
CA PHE A 849 -17.84 -48.58 3.34
C PHE A 849 -16.55 -48.37 2.53
N GLU A 850 -16.07 -49.44 1.92
CA GLU A 850 -15.24 -49.35 0.72
C GLU A 850 -16.17 -49.27 -0.51
N THR A 851 -16.41 -48.06 -1.04
CA THR A 851 -16.59 -47.77 -2.48
C THR A 851 -16.84 -46.27 -2.70
N VAL A 852 -16.19 -45.73 -3.75
CA VAL A 852 -16.24 -44.32 -4.24
C VAL A 852 -15.60 -43.27 -3.31
#